data_AF-A0A2D5QNM7-F1
#
_entry.id   AF-A0A2D5QNM7-F1
#
_cell.length_a   1.000
_cell.length_b   1.000
_cell.length_c   1.000
_cell.angle_alpha   90.00
_cell.angle_beta   90.00
_cell.angle_gamma   90.00
#
_symmetry.space_group_name_H-M   'P 1'
#
loop_
_entity.id
_entity.type
_entity.pdbx_description
1 polymer ?
#
loop_
_entity_poly.entity_id
_entity_poly.type
_entity_poly.pdbx_seq_one_letter_code
_entity_poly.pdbx_strand_id
1 'polypeptide(L)'
;MSLCLIFAGILWAPISYGQLRQPDGSVIPAPNQLSSFLNNAPLNEGIDVINDASLVPEVFTPSESLTFSFIAEGGGYENAFGWYNLGDDVTLAQNRFVIFDCSVEPSQPFVTSTVNFCGNPQWKGGPIGFFLITPQLRNGSGRRVPNCAENDNRGYIYYSEPRLNIDEDPNSTFIHHLVYRSNSFPNAFYFGFEDLFRGGDNDFEDTLILVEGLLVGDVPENCDGTDDDCDGRIDEGAEQSCSTICGQGVQLCASGSLGLCSAPEPSEELCDGLDNDCDGNLDEGLTQACLSNCGEGLEVCVAGEWSGCTAQTPRDESCNNVDEDCDGLVDEGLSIDCVNGCGVAGQRVCVAGSFGQCNAPLPQAETCDALDNDCDGLVDESLFESCQNECGLGVAQCVNGEFINCNAPVPSLELCDALDNDCDGQVDETLTQVCGGACGIEGLEQCAAGLWIACTAPQARPEACNLIDDDCDGQIDENLSQVCQNACGQGQQSCVGGAWSVCDAPLPQLEICDNLDNDCDGQIDENLVQACQNECGQATQLCIAGSFTACNLAPPQEESCDNFDNDCDGLVDENLERACDSLCGTGNELCVGGAWVDCNAPVPRPESCNALDDDCDGLIDELLIRACDNPCGEGASSCELGRWSECPASSASEEQCDASDNDCDGLSDEDVVCPNAQAICVRGECALPCQSRECPIGQECVDDVCLNVPCQNCRRFEICENDRCLDLCSQLSCGADQFCRAGECITGSCYSQECEAGKLCIDGQCQADDCDLVNCGLGQACLEGRCFETCAQTQCASNEVCIRGQCLANACEGIDCAEDERCEAGGCVPDLCDDVLCPIGRRCENTECIPDLCLATQCPVESQCVALGEGLVDCV
;
A
#
# COMPACT_ATOMS: atom_id res chain seq x y z
N MET A 1 17.04 7.09 -38.86
CA MET A 1 16.86 5.67 -39.28
C MET A 1 15.49 5.27 -38.78
N SER A 2 14.58 4.88 -39.68
CA SER A 2 13.24 4.42 -39.27
C SER A 2 13.31 2.97 -38.84
N LEU A 3 12.79 2.65 -37.65
CA LEU A 3 12.33 1.30 -37.33
C LEU A 3 10.82 1.33 -37.21
N CYS A 4 10.16 0.37 -37.87
CA CYS A 4 8.72 0.32 -38.02
C CYS A 4 8.17 -0.68 -37.00
N LEU A 5 7.33 -0.24 -36.06
CA LEU A 5 6.55 -1.14 -35.21
C LEU A 5 5.20 -1.38 -35.87
N ILE A 6 4.94 -2.65 -36.19
CA ILE A 6 3.73 -3.10 -36.87
C ILE A 6 2.64 -3.30 -35.81
N PHE A 7 1.73 -2.34 -35.69
CA PHE A 7 0.47 -2.59 -34.99
C PHE A 7 -0.39 -3.53 -35.83
N ALA A 8 -0.48 -4.79 -35.40
CA ALA A 8 -1.48 -5.72 -35.91
C ALA A 8 -2.84 -5.34 -35.31
N GLY A 9 -3.64 -4.57 -36.05
CA GLY A 9 -5.01 -4.25 -35.65
C GLY A 9 -5.86 -5.51 -35.65
N ILE A 10 -6.09 -6.08 -34.47
CA ILE A 10 -7.16 -7.05 -34.25
C ILE A 10 -8.47 -6.26 -34.38
N LEU A 11 -9.18 -6.50 -35.48
CA LEU A 11 -10.54 -6.01 -35.67
C LEU A 11 -11.42 -6.61 -34.57
N TRP A 12 -11.87 -5.77 -33.64
CA TRP A 12 -12.97 -6.13 -32.76
C TRP A 12 -14.20 -6.39 -33.63
N ALA A 13 -14.55 -7.66 -33.81
CA ALA A 13 -15.91 -8.00 -34.18
C ALA A 13 -16.79 -7.68 -32.97
N PRO A 14 -17.88 -6.90 -33.12
CA PRO A 14 -18.82 -6.73 -32.02
C PRO A 14 -19.35 -8.10 -31.63
N ILE A 15 -19.28 -8.42 -30.34
CA ILE A 15 -19.86 -9.63 -29.78
C ILE A 15 -21.37 -9.48 -29.95
N SER A 16 -21.97 -10.29 -30.83
CA SER A 16 -23.42 -10.38 -30.92
C SER A 16 -23.91 -11.09 -29.68
N TYR A 17 -24.60 -10.36 -28.80
CA TYR A 17 -25.50 -10.99 -27.84
C TYR A 17 -26.51 -11.88 -28.60
N GLY A 18 -26.96 -12.95 -27.95
CA GLY A 18 -27.82 -13.96 -28.56
C GLY A 18 -29.24 -13.46 -28.73
N GLN A 19 -29.49 -12.70 -29.81
CA GLN A 19 -30.80 -12.16 -30.20
C GLN A 19 -31.94 -13.17 -29.93
N LEU A 20 -32.88 -12.79 -29.06
CA LEU A 20 -34.01 -13.60 -28.66
C LEU A 20 -34.91 -13.95 -29.87
N ARG A 21 -35.54 -15.12 -29.80
CA ARG A 21 -36.39 -15.66 -30.86
C ARG A 21 -37.60 -16.40 -30.32
N GLN A 22 -38.73 -16.28 -31.01
CA GLN A 22 -39.86 -17.17 -30.79
C GLN A 22 -39.56 -18.60 -31.25
N PRO A 23 -40.36 -19.60 -30.84
CA PRO A 23 -40.24 -21.00 -31.27
C PRO A 23 -40.34 -21.23 -32.78
N ASP A 24 -40.96 -20.32 -33.53
CA ASP A 24 -41.04 -20.37 -34.99
C ASP A 24 -39.80 -19.80 -35.69
N GLY A 25 -38.86 -19.24 -34.93
CA GLY A 25 -37.60 -18.65 -35.38
C GLY A 25 -37.66 -17.14 -35.68
N SER A 26 -38.82 -16.48 -35.49
CA SER A 26 -38.93 -15.02 -35.58
C SER A 26 -37.98 -14.33 -34.60
N VAL A 27 -37.55 -13.11 -34.93
CA VAL A 27 -36.75 -12.26 -34.03
C VAL A 27 -37.70 -11.51 -33.12
N ILE A 28 -37.35 -11.39 -31.83
CA ILE A 28 -38.08 -10.56 -30.89
C ILE A 28 -37.18 -9.54 -30.17
N PRO A 29 -37.73 -8.36 -29.82
CA PRO A 29 -38.95 -7.78 -30.38
C PRO A 29 -38.79 -7.45 -31.88
N ALA A 30 -39.92 -7.34 -32.58
CA ALA A 30 -40.00 -6.81 -33.92
C ALA A 30 -39.68 -5.30 -33.92
N PRO A 31 -39.04 -4.75 -34.97
CA PRO A 31 -38.68 -3.33 -35.01
C PRO A 31 -39.87 -2.44 -35.41
N ASN A 32 -40.65 -1.97 -34.42
CA ASN A 32 -41.78 -1.03 -34.55
C ASN A 32 -41.92 -0.05 -33.36
N GLN A 33 -43.08 0.02 -32.68
CA GLN A 33 -43.41 1.17 -31.82
C GLN A 33 -42.79 1.09 -30.44
N LEU A 34 -42.44 -0.09 -29.91
CA LEU A 34 -41.74 -0.25 -28.62
C LEU A 34 -40.51 0.67 -28.51
N SER A 35 -39.65 0.68 -29.53
CA SER A 35 -38.48 1.56 -29.59
C SER A 35 -38.88 3.05 -29.59
N SER A 36 -40.03 3.39 -30.17
CA SER A 36 -40.56 4.75 -30.17
C SER A 36 -41.21 5.16 -28.85
N PHE A 37 -41.68 4.23 -28.03
CA PHE A 37 -42.15 4.52 -26.67
C PHE A 37 -41.00 4.71 -25.70
N LEU A 38 -39.99 3.84 -25.72
CA LEU A 38 -38.83 3.90 -24.82
C LEU A 38 -37.86 5.06 -25.15
N ASN A 39 -37.60 5.32 -26.43
CA ASN A 39 -36.49 6.21 -26.84
C ASN A 39 -36.91 7.61 -27.28
N ASN A 40 -38.20 7.95 -27.26
CA ASN A 40 -38.66 9.33 -27.46
C ASN A 40 -39.05 9.97 -26.12
N ALA A 41 -39.23 11.30 -26.15
CA ALA A 41 -39.77 12.03 -25.01
C ALA A 41 -41.19 11.52 -24.64
N PRO A 42 -41.49 11.34 -23.34
CA PRO A 42 -40.72 11.85 -22.21
C PRO A 42 -39.56 10.96 -21.71
N LEU A 43 -39.47 9.68 -22.09
CA LEU A 43 -38.49 8.74 -21.50
C LEU A 43 -37.05 8.93 -22.02
N ASN A 44 -36.83 8.80 -23.33
CA ASN A 44 -35.51 8.92 -23.99
C ASN A 44 -34.44 7.91 -23.51
N GLU A 45 -34.81 6.68 -23.16
CA GLU A 45 -33.92 5.68 -22.53
C GLU A 45 -32.67 5.29 -23.33
N GLY A 46 -32.70 5.40 -24.66
CA GLY A 46 -31.62 4.96 -25.53
C GLY A 46 -31.44 3.43 -25.64
N ILE A 47 -32.41 2.64 -25.18
CA ILE A 47 -32.42 1.18 -25.19
C ILE A 47 -32.45 0.64 -26.63
N ASP A 48 -31.53 -0.27 -26.96
CA ASP A 48 -31.62 -1.08 -28.17
C ASP A 48 -32.56 -2.25 -27.89
N VAL A 49 -33.83 -2.05 -28.24
CA VAL A 49 -34.91 -3.01 -27.94
C VAL A 49 -34.64 -4.43 -28.43
N ILE A 50 -33.74 -4.64 -29.41
CA ILE A 50 -33.40 -5.98 -29.93
C ILE A 50 -32.25 -6.62 -29.16
N ASN A 51 -31.25 -5.83 -28.76
CA ASN A 51 -30.03 -6.35 -28.12
C ASN A 51 -30.15 -6.41 -26.59
N ASP A 52 -30.95 -5.52 -25.99
CA ASP A 52 -31.11 -5.37 -24.54
C ASP A 52 -32.31 -6.19 -23.99
N ALA A 53 -33.03 -6.89 -24.87
CA ALA A 53 -34.19 -7.71 -24.50
C ALA A 53 -33.80 -8.94 -23.66
N SER A 54 -34.38 -9.07 -22.47
CA SER A 54 -34.11 -10.16 -21.53
C SER A 54 -35.37 -10.89 -21.07
N LEU A 55 -35.19 -12.11 -20.56
CA LEU A 55 -36.19 -12.87 -19.79
C LEU A 55 -35.84 -12.96 -18.30
N VAL A 56 -34.71 -12.35 -17.90
CA VAL A 56 -34.20 -12.33 -16.53
C VAL A 56 -33.88 -10.88 -16.10
N PRO A 57 -34.11 -10.50 -14.83
CA PRO A 57 -34.64 -11.33 -13.73
C PRO A 57 -36.11 -11.74 -13.92
N GLU A 58 -36.47 -12.93 -13.43
CA GLU A 58 -37.86 -13.44 -13.45
C GLU A 58 -38.69 -12.93 -12.25
N VAL A 59 -38.00 -12.62 -11.17
CA VAL A 59 -38.51 -12.17 -9.86
C VAL A 59 -37.63 -11.05 -9.32
N PHE A 60 -38.20 -10.21 -8.46
CA PHE A 60 -37.59 -8.96 -8.00
C PHE A 60 -37.87 -8.75 -6.52
N THR A 61 -36.93 -8.17 -5.79
CA THR A 61 -37.16 -7.74 -4.41
C THR A 61 -37.69 -6.30 -4.44
N PRO A 62 -38.84 -5.98 -3.84
CA PRO A 62 -39.36 -4.62 -3.82
C PRO A 62 -38.56 -3.78 -2.81
N SER A 63 -38.21 -2.53 -3.15
CA SER A 63 -37.86 -1.52 -2.12
C SER A 63 -39.12 -1.05 -1.37
N GLU A 64 -38.96 -0.24 -0.32
CA GLU A 64 -40.05 0.34 0.49
C GLU A 64 -41.29 0.70 -0.33
N SER A 65 -41.12 1.43 -1.44
CA SER A 65 -42.20 1.70 -2.36
C SER A 65 -41.83 1.38 -3.80
N LEU A 66 -42.79 0.80 -4.52
CA LEU A 66 -42.72 0.60 -5.96
C LEU A 66 -43.65 1.59 -6.67
N THR A 67 -43.13 2.30 -7.66
CA THR A 67 -43.94 3.13 -8.56
C THR A 67 -44.10 2.44 -9.90
N PHE A 68 -45.36 2.16 -10.24
CA PHE A 68 -45.78 1.56 -11.49
C PHE A 68 -46.27 2.65 -12.43
N SER A 69 -45.76 2.67 -13.66
CA SER A 69 -46.10 3.65 -14.70
C SER A 69 -46.57 2.92 -15.96
N PHE A 70 -47.85 3.09 -16.33
CA PHE A 70 -48.43 2.52 -17.55
C PHE A 70 -48.03 3.38 -18.75
N ILE A 71 -47.08 2.88 -19.54
CA ILE A 71 -46.40 3.61 -20.62
C ILE A 71 -47.20 3.57 -21.93
N ALA A 72 -47.59 2.37 -22.36
CA ALA A 72 -48.27 2.16 -23.64
C ALA A 72 -49.12 0.88 -23.63
N GLU A 73 -50.19 0.88 -24.44
CA GLU A 73 -51.07 -0.26 -24.69
C GLU A 73 -51.32 -0.37 -26.20
N GLY A 74 -50.69 -1.35 -26.83
CA GLY A 74 -51.00 -1.83 -28.17
C GLY A 74 -52.32 -2.61 -28.21
N GLY A 75 -52.76 -3.03 -29.40
CA GLY A 75 -53.89 -3.97 -29.55
C GLY A 75 -55.32 -3.46 -29.24
N GLY A 76 -55.51 -2.53 -28.29
CA GLY A 76 -56.84 -2.01 -27.90
C GLY A 76 -57.74 -3.05 -27.23
N TYR A 77 -57.11 -3.89 -26.41
CA TYR A 77 -57.74 -4.88 -25.52
C TYR A 77 -57.61 -4.42 -24.08
N GLU A 78 -58.68 -4.55 -23.30
CA GLU A 78 -58.74 -4.15 -21.89
C GLU A 78 -57.93 -5.15 -21.02
N ASN A 79 -56.63 -4.91 -20.84
CA ASN A 79 -55.70 -5.75 -20.08
C ASN A 79 -55.70 -5.42 -18.57
N ALA A 80 -55.17 -6.30 -17.73
CA ALA A 80 -54.96 -6.01 -16.31
C ALA A 80 -53.58 -6.49 -15.82
N PHE A 81 -52.83 -5.62 -15.16
CA PHE A 81 -51.45 -5.86 -14.71
C PHE A 81 -51.35 -5.85 -13.18
N GLY A 82 -50.49 -6.69 -12.62
CA GLY A 82 -50.26 -6.75 -11.18
C GLY A 82 -49.08 -7.61 -10.75
N TRP A 83 -48.96 -7.85 -9.44
CA TRP A 83 -47.87 -8.60 -8.83
C TRP A 83 -48.37 -9.76 -7.94
N TYR A 84 -47.49 -10.69 -7.61
CA TYR A 84 -47.73 -11.83 -6.72
C TYR A 84 -46.48 -12.17 -5.90
N ASN A 85 -46.64 -12.75 -4.71
CA ASN A 85 -45.51 -13.24 -3.91
C ASN A 85 -44.92 -14.51 -4.52
N LEU A 86 -43.59 -14.64 -4.57
CA LEU A 86 -42.92 -15.86 -4.98
C LEU A 86 -43.35 -17.05 -4.10
N GLY A 87 -43.63 -18.18 -4.74
CA GLY A 87 -44.03 -19.42 -4.07
C GLY A 87 -45.54 -19.54 -3.75
N ASP A 88 -46.33 -18.47 -3.91
CA ASP A 88 -47.79 -18.58 -3.78
C ASP A 88 -48.43 -19.37 -4.93
N ASP A 89 -49.58 -20.01 -4.66
CA ASP A 89 -50.42 -20.60 -5.69
C ASP A 89 -51.10 -19.50 -6.50
N VAL A 90 -50.42 -19.05 -7.56
CA VAL A 90 -50.90 -17.99 -8.45
C VAL A 90 -52.17 -18.35 -9.23
N THR A 91 -52.63 -19.61 -9.22
CA THR A 91 -53.90 -19.96 -9.87
C THR A 91 -55.10 -19.34 -9.14
N LEU A 92 -54.95 -19.09 -7.84
CA LEU A 92 -55.96 -18.49 -6.97
C LEU A 92 -56.01 -16.97 -7.13
N ALA A 93 -57.21 -16.42 -7.38
CA ALA A 93 -57.44 -14.97 -7.57
C ALA A 93 -56.85 -14.10 -6.46
N GLN A 94 -56.96 -14.59 -5.22
CA GLN A 94 -56.61 -13.87 -3.99
C GLN A 94 -55.11 -13.69 -3.76
N ASN A 95 -54.27 -14.40 -4.52
CA ASN A 95 -52.81 -14.35 -4.44
C ASN A 95 -52.21 -13.46 -5.56
N ARG A 96 -53.06 -12.71 -6.29
CA ARG A 96 -52.66 -11.86 -7.42
C ARG A 96 -53.22 -10.45 -7.21
N PHE A 97 -52.33 -9.51 -7.00
CA PHE A 97 -52.64 -8.15 -6.57
C PHE A 97 -52.58 -7.21 -7.80
N VAL A 98 -53.76 -6.80 -8.28
CA VAL A 98 -53.90 -5.96 -9.48
C VAL A 98 -53.53 -4.51 -9.15
N ILE A 99 -52.66 -3.92 -9.97
CA ILE A 99 -52.25 -2.51 -9.91
C ILE A 99 -53.06 -1.68 -10.91
N PHE A 100 -53.11 -2.15 -12.17
CA PHE A 100 -53.93 -1.54 -13.22
C PHE A 100 -55.02 -2.53 -13.59
N ASP A 101 -56.28 -2.16 -13.31
CA ASP A 101 -57.43 -2.92 -13.77
C ASP A 101 -57.82 -2.54 -15.21
N CYS A 102 -58.71 -3.32 -15.79
CA CYS A 102 -59.11 -3.23 -17.19
C CYS A 102 -59.97 -2.00 -17.56
N SER A 103 -60.14 -1.05 -16.64
CA SER A 103 -60.72 0.27 -16.91
C SER A 103 -59.66 1.37 -17.00
N VAL A 104 -58.39 1.06 -16.75
CA VAL A 104 -57.26 1.99 -16.84
C VAL A 104 -56.63 1.88 -18.24
N GLU A 105 -56.77 2.94 -19.05
CA GLU A 105 -56.02 3.11 -20.31
C GLU A 105 -54.81 4.04 -20.07
N PRO A 106 -53.66 3.85 -20.74
CA PRO A 106 -52.51 4.74 -20.61
C PRO A 106 -52.81 6.16 -21.14
N SER A 107 -52.25 7.18 -20.49
CA SER A 107 -52.51 8.59 -20.80
C SER A 107 -51.24 9.44 -20.63
N GLN A 108 -51.17 10.61 -21.27
CA GLN A 108 -49.95 11.43 -21.33
C GLN A 108 -49.76 12.31 -20.07
N PRO A 109 -48.58 12.34 -19.41
CA PRO A 109 -47.34 11.64 -19.77
C PRO A 109 -47.46 10.12 -19.59
N PHE A 110 -47.77 9.65 -18.38
CA PHE A 110 -48.11 8.25 -18.04
C PHE A 110 -49.21 8.21 -16.97
N VAL A 111 -49.91 7.08 -16.82
CA VAL A 111 -50.74 6.82 -15.63
C VAL A 111 -49.88 6.10 -14.60
N THR A 112 -49.80 6.63 -13.39
CA THR A 112 -48.96 6.06 -12.32
C THR A 112 -49.78 5.52 -11.16
N SER A 113 -49.23 4.54 -10.45
CA SER A 113 -49.75 3.98 -9.21
C SER A 113 -48.57 3.58 -8.33
N THR A 114 -48.55 3.99 -7.06
CA THR A 114 -47.47 3.67 -6.12
C THR A 114 -47.99 2.72 -5.05
N VAL A 115 -47.23 1.68 -4.75
CA VAL A 115 -47.51 0.74 -3.66
C VAL A 115 -46.35 0.82 -2.67
N ASN A 116 -46.64 1.24 -1.44
CA ASN A 116 -45.73 0.98 -0.33
C ASN A 116 -45.85 -0.52 0.03
N PHE A 117 -44.71 -1.19 0.18
CA PHE A 117 -44.53 -2.59 0.55
C PHE A 117 -44.25 -2.73 2.06
N CYS A 118 -43.54 -1.78 2.67
CA CYS A 118 -43.41 -1.69 4.12
C CYS A 118 -44.78 -1.50 4.78
N GLY A 119 -45.14 -2.41 5.68
CA GLY A 119 -46.48 -2.44 6.30
C GLY A 119 -47.63 -2.89 5.38
N ASN A 120 -47.35 -3.38 4.16
CA ASN A 120 -48.39 -3.89 3.27
C ASN A 120 -48.81 -5.33 3.65
N PRO A 121 -50.04 -5.57 4.13
CA PRO A 121 -50.46 -6.89 4.62
C PRO A 121 -50.67 -7.94 3.51
N GLN A 122 -50.45 -7.58 2.24
CA GLN A 122 -50.52 -8.49 1.08
C GLN A 122 -49.16 -9.08 0.69
N TRP A 123 -48.07 -8.39 1.06
CA TRP A 123 -46.70 -8.84 0.85
C TRP A 123 -46.23 -9.72 2.02
N LYS A 124 -45.15 -10.47 1.80
CA LYS A 124 -44.72 -11.56 2.69
C LYS A 124 -43.23 -11.52 3.07
N GLY A 125 -42.54 -10.40 2.88
CA GLY A 125 -41.10 -10.28 3.14
C GLY A 125 -40.28 -11.17 2.21
N GLY A 126 -40.35 -10.92 0.90
CA GLY A 126 -39.60 -11.71 -0.07
C GLY A 126 -39.92 -11.39 -1.54
N PRO A 127 -39.23 -12.04 -2.50
CA PRO A 127 -39.34 -11.67 -3.91
C PRO A 127 -40.76 -11.75 -4.47
N ILE A 128 -41.07 -10.83 -5.38
CA ILE A 128 -42.33 -10.77 -6.12
C ILE A 128 -42.11 -11.05 -7.61
N GLY A 129 -43.16 -11.53 -8.27
CA GLY A 129 -43.24 -11.61 -9.73
C GLY A 129 -44.40 -10.78 -10.27
N PHE A 130 -44.40 -10.53 -11.58
CA PHE A 130 -45.43 -9.75 -12.26
C PHE A 130 -46.30 -10.62 -13.17
N PHE A 131 -47.57 -10.22 -13.33
CA PHE A 131 -48.51 -10.90 -14.20
C PHE A 131 -49.31 -9.94 -15.07
N LEU A 132 -49.72 -10.43 -16.24
CA LEU A 132 -50.70 -9.79 -17.12
C LEU A 132 -51.89 -10.73 -17.35
N ILE A 133 -53.12 -10.24 -17.14
CA ILE A 133 -54.36 -10.93 -17.51
C ILE A 133 -54.89 -10.31 -18.80
N THR A 134 -55.13 -11.14 -19.82
CA THR A 134 -55.64 -10.68 -21.11
C THR A 134 -57.09 -11.11 -21.35
N PRO A 135 -57.92 -10.29 -22.03
CA PRO A 135 -59.33 -10.59 -22.29
C PRO A 135 -59.54 -11.61 -23.43
N GLN A 136 -58.48 -12.24 -23.94
CA GLN A 136 -58.56 -13.17 -25.06
C GLN A 136 -59.17 -14.52 -24.64
N LEU A 137 -60.30 -14.87 -25.24
CA LEU A 137 -60.90 -16.19 -25.06
C LEU A 137 -60.04 -17.29 -25.69
N ARG A 138 -59.94 -18.45 -25.02
CA ARG A 138 -59.23 -19.68 -25.46
C ARG A 138 -59.58 -20.22 -26.87
N ASN A 139 -60.62 -19.69 -27.51
CA ASN A 139 -60.98 -19.99 -28.90
C ASN A 139 -60.34 -19.01 -29.92
N GLY A 140 -59.50 -18.08 -29.48
CA GLY A 140 -58.86 -17.04 -30.31
C GLY A 140 -59.78 -15.87 -30.67
N SER A 141 -60.94 -15.69 -30.02
CA SER A 141 -61.79 -14.52 -30.25
C SER A 141 -61.72 -13.54 -29.07
N GLY A 142 -61.11 -12.37 -29.29
CA GLY A 142 -61.20 -11.26 -28.37
C GLY A 142 -62.63 -10.72 -28.27
N ARG A 143 -63.05 -10.30 -27.07
CA ARG A 143 -64.39 -9.77 -26.83
C ARG A 143 -64.31 -8.60 -25.84
N ARG A 144 -64.53 -7.38 -26.33
CA ARG A 144 -64.76 -6.19 -25.45
C ARG A 144 -66.00 -6.42 -24.60
N VAL A 145 -65.77 -6.92 -23.39
CA VAL A 145 -66.72 -7.11 -22.28
C VAL A 145 -65.92 -6.76 -21.03
N PRO A 146 -66.39 -5.80 -20.20
CA PRO A 146 -65.56 -5.18 -19.16
C PRO A 146 -65.50 -6.06 -17.90
N ASN A 147 -64.89 -7.25 -17.99
CA ASN A 147 -64.79 -8.19 -16.86
C ASN A 147 -63.50 -9.04 -16.81
N CYS A 148 -62.40 -8.71 -17.49
CA CYS A 148 -61.20 -9.60 -17.44
C CYS A 148 -60.62 -9.74 -16.01
N ALA A 149 -60.91 -8.78 -15.12
CA ALA A 149 -60.63 -8.86 -13.68
C ALA A 149 -61.44 -9.91 -12.90
N GLU A 150 -62.51 -10.53 -13.44
CA GLU A 150 -63.34 -11.51 -12.70
C GLU A 150 -62.71 -12.91 -12.53
N ASN A 151 -61.51 -13.17 -13.08
CA ASN A 151 -60.78 -14.44 -12.96
C ASN A 151 -61.65 -15.69 -13.26
N ASP A 152 -62.55 -15.59 -14.24
CA ASP A 152 -63.58 -16.61 -14.52
C ASP A 152 -63.10 -17.74 -15.44
N ASN A 153 -61.78 -17.95 -15.48
CA ASN A 153 -61.06 -18.94 -16.28
C ASN A 153 -61.24 -18.81 -17.81
N ARG A 154 -61.60 -17.61 -18.30
CA ARG A 154 -61.85 -17.34 -19.73
C ARG A 154 -60.68 -16.72 -20.50
N GLY A 155 -59.89 -15.87 -19.84
CA GLY A 155 -58.69 -15.22 -20.40
C GLY A 155 -57.43 -16.09 -20.31
N TYR A 156 -56.30 -15.53 -20.75
CA TYR A 156 -54.96 -16.04 -20.46
C TYR A 156 -54.30 -15.18 -19.39
N ILE A 157 -53.39 -15.77 -18.62
CA ILE A 157 -52.55 -15.07 -17.66
C ILE A 157 -51.11 -15.41 -17.99
N TYR A 158 -50.28 -14.38 -18.19
CA TYR A 158 -48.84 -14.52 -18.38
C TYR A 158 -48.13 -14.03 -17.13
N TYR A 159 -47.08 -14.74 -16.73
CA TYR A 159 -46.25 -14.46 -15.57
C TYR A 159 -44.82 -14.15 -16.01
N SER A 160 -44.12 -13.32 -15.24
CA SER A 160 -42.68 -13.08 -15.39
C SER A 160 -41.86 -14.36 -15.22
N GLU A 161 -42.26 -15.26 -14.32
CA GLU A 161 -41.66 -16.59 -14.18
C GLU A 161 -42.11 -17.54 -15.32
N PRO A 162 -41.22 -17.96 -16.26
CA PRO A 162 -41.60 -18.84 -17.36
C PRO A 162 -42.13 -20.20 -16.90
N ARG A 163 -41.70 -20.67 -15.72
CA ARG A 163 -42.20 -21.92 -15.09
C ARG A 163 -43.69 -21.90 -14.73
N LEU A 164 -44.32 -20.72 -14.62
CA LEU A 164 -45.75 -20.58 -14.34
C LEU A 164 -46.59 -20.53 -15.62
N ASN A 165 -45.98 -20.26 -16.77
CA ASN A 165 -46.63 -20.21 -18.09
C ASN A 165 -46.83 -21.60 -18.72
N ILE A 166 -46.83 -22.67 -17.92
CA ILE A 166 -46.85 -24.08 -18.37
C ILE A 166 -48.25 -24.64 -18.62
N ASP A 167 -49.30 -23.97 -18.13
CA ASP A 167 -50.68 -24.44 -18.20
C ASP A 167 -51.39 -24.00 -19.49
N GLU A 168 -51.21 -24.78 -20.57
CA GLU A 168 -52.32 -25.51 -21.24
C GLU A 168 -51.95 -26.11 -22.62
N ASP A 169 -50.86 -25.69 -23.24
CA ASP A 169 -50.25 -26.41 -24.38
C ASP A 169 -48.76 -26.70 -24.07
N PRO A 170 -48.36 -27.96 -23.85
CA PRO A 170 -46.96 -28.36 -23.64
C PRO A 170 -46.00 -28.01 -24.80
N ASN A 171 -46.49 -27.45 -25.89
CA ASN A 171 -45.71 -26.98 -27.04
C ASN A 171 -45.70 -25.44 -27.17
N SER A 172 -46.38 -24.70 -26.29
CA SER A 172 -46.38 -23.23 -26.30
C SER A 172 -45.17 -22.66 -25.57
N THR A 173 -43.99 -22.82 -26.16
CA THR A 173 -42.75 -22.20 -25.67
C THR A 173 -42.59 -20.75 -26.14
N PHE A 174 -43.70 -20.07 -26.44
CA PHE A 174 -43.71 -18.67 -26.88
C PHE A 174 -43.36 -17.73 -25.73
N ILE A 175 -42.56 -16.73 -26.05
CA ILE A 175 -42.18 -15.66 -25.13
C ILE A 175 -43.29 -14.60 -25.19
N HIS A 176 -43.89 -14.31 -24.03
CA HIS A 176 -45.03 -13.39 -23.88
C HIS A 176 -44.70 -12.13 -23.07
N HIS A 177 -43.52 -12.05 -22.48
CA HIS A 177 -43.00 -10.86 -21.84
C HIS A 177 -41.51 -10.69 -22.16
N LEU A 178 -41.02 -9.45 -22.09
CA LEU A 178 -39.62 -9.08 -22.12
C LEU A 178 -39.35 -8.07 -20.99
N VAL A 179 -38.19 -8.20 -20.37
CA VAL A 179 -37.68 -7.30 -19.34
C VAL A 179 -36.53 -6.47 -19.93
N TYR A 180 -36.56 -5.16 -19.69
CA TYR A 180 -35.46 -4.24 -19.99
C TYR A 180 -35.08 -3.48 -18.73
N ARG A 181 -33.78 -3.38 -18.43
CA ARG A 181 -33.29 -2.46 -17.40
C ARG A 181 -33.41 -1.02 -17.89
N SER A 182 -33.86 -0.10 -17.05
CA SER A 182 -33.80 1.33 -17.39
C SER A 182 -32.38 1.86 -17.38
N ASN A 183 -32.09 2.79 -18.28
CA ASN A 183 -30.86 3.58 -18.31
C ASN A 183 -31.00 4.92 -17.57
N SER A 184 -32.23 5.43 -17.42
CA SER A 184 -32.51 6.74 -16.80
C SER A 184 -32.90 6.64 -15.33
N PHE A 185 -33.58 5.56 -14.94
CA PHE A 185 -34.14 5.36 -13.60
C PHE A 185 -33.35 4.25 -12.86
N PRO A 186 -32.72 4.53 -11.71
CA PRO A 186 -32.03 3.51 -10.94
C PRO A 186 -33.04 2.49 -10.38
N ASN A 187 -32.64 1.22 -10.30
CA ASN A 187 -33.47 0.12 -9.78
C ASN A 187 -34.86 0.08 -10.45
N ALA A 188 -34.91 0.26 -11.77
CA ALA A 188 -36.15 0.28 -12.53
C ALA A 188 -36.08 -0.60 -13.78
N PHE A 189 -37.21 -1.22 -14.10
CA PHE A 189 -37.34 -2.14 -15.23
C PHE A 189 -38.62 -1.86 -16.03
N TYR A 190 -38.51 -2.00 -17.35
CA TYR A 190 -39.65 -2.03 -18.25
C TYR A 190 -40.06 -3.47 -18.52
N PHE A 191 -41.36 -3.74 -18.38
CA PHE A 191 -42.00 -5.00 -18.73
C PHE A 191 -42.87 -4.77 -19.96
N GLY A 192 -42.40 -5.25 -21.11
CA GLY A 192 -43.17 -5.28 -22.36
C GLY A 192 -43.83 -6.64 -22.51
N PHE A 193 -45.15 -6.67 -22.71
CA PHE A 193 -45.93 -7.90 -22.90
C PHE A 193 -46.55 -7.99 -24.29
N GLU A 194 -46.80 -9.22 -24.74
CA GLU A 194 -47.65 -9.58 -25.89
C GLU A 194 -48.97 -10.16 -25.38
N ASP A 195 -50.12 -9.68 -25.84
CA ASP A 195 -51.41 -10.15 -25.32
C ASP A 195 -51.94 -11.44 -26.01
N LEU A 196 -51.35 -11.79 -27.16
CA LEU A 196 -51.80 -12.86 -28.05
C LEU A 196 -51.13 -14.22 -27.77
N PHE A 197 -51.94 -15.21 -27.34
CA PHE A 197 -51.52 -16.59 -27.00
C PHE A 197 -50.86 -17.41 -28.14
N ARG A 198 -50.75 -16.86 -29.36
CA ARG A 198 -50.21 -17.57 -30.53
C ARG A 198 -48.99 -16.89 -31.16
N GLY A 199 -48.40 -15.93 -30.45
CA GLY A 199 -47.52 -14.91 -31.02
C GLY A 199 -48.33 -13.87 -31.78
N GLY A 200 -48.11 -12.59 -31.48
CA GLY A 200 -48.71 -11.48 -32.18
C GLY A 200 -47.81 -10.94 -33.28
N ASP A 201 -47.76 -9.61 -33.35
CA ASP A 201 -46.80 -8.80 -34.08
C ASP A 201 -45.34 -9.05 -33.59
N ASN A 202 -45.19 -9.59 -32.37
CA ASN A 202 -43.94 -9.88 -31.67
C ASN A 202 -43.15 -8.62 -31.28
N ASP A 203 -43.84 -7.53 -30.96
CA ASP A 203 -43.28 -6.22 -30.65
C ASP A 203 -43.27 -5.87 -29.16
N PHE A 204 -44.05 -6.57 -28.34
CA PHE A 204 -44.11 -6.41 -26.89
C PHE A 204 -44.55 -4.99 -26.46
N GLU A 205 -45.33 -4.31 -27.32
CA GLU A 205 -45.93 -3.00 -27.04
C GLU A 205 -47.42 -3.08 -26.64
N ASP A 206 -48.04 -4.27 -26.66
CA ASP A 206 -49.44 -4.52 -26.24
C ASP A 206 -49.70 -4.09 -24.79
N THR A 207 -48.73 -4.26 -23.89
CA THR A 207 -48.74 -3.60 -22.58
C THR A 207 -47.31 -3.36 -22.14
N LEU A 208 -46.94 -2.08 -21.99
CA LEU A 208 -45.63 -1.64 -21.52
C LEU A 208 -45.77 -0.93 -20.17
N ILE A 209 -45.20 -1.53 -19.12
CA ILE A 209 -45.18 -0.99 -17.77
C ILE A 209 -43.73 -0.70 -17.36
N LEU A 210 -43.46 0.49 -16.84
CA LEU A 210 -42.24 0.78 -16.08
C LEU A 210 -42.54 0.54 -14.60
N VAL A 211 -41.63 -0.14 -13.90
CA VAL A 211 -41.66 -0.29 -12.45
C VAL A 211 -40.35 0.20 -11.87
N GLU A 212 -40.43 1.21 -11.01
CA GLU A 212 -39.31 1.83 -10.28
C GLU A 212 -39.29 1.29 -8.83
N GLY A 213 -38.09 1.07 -8.27
CA GLY A 213 -37.89 0.51 -6.92
C GLY A 213 -37.61 -1.01 -6.87
N LEU A 214 -37.32 -1.64 -8.01
CA LEU A 214 -37.03 -3.07 -8.09
C LEU A 214 -35.55 -3.36 -7.88
N LEU A 215 -35.26 -4.09 -6.80
CA LEU A 215 -33.95 -4.55 -6.39
C LEU A 215 -33.71 -5.97 -6.92
N VAL A 216 -32.46 -6.31 -7.19
CA VAL A 216 -32.05 -7.59 -7.79
C VAL A 216 -30.98 -8.24 -6.93
N GLY A 217 -31.40 -9.22 -6.13
CA GLY A 217 -30.62 -9.83 -5.06
C GLY A 217 -31.23 -9.56 -3.69
N ASP A 218 -30.50 -9.94 -2.65
CA ASP A 218 -30.79 -9.54 -1.28
C ASP A 218 -30.40 -8.06 -1.09
N VAL A 219 -31.14 -7.33 -0.26
CA VAL A 219 -30.92 -5.90 -0.04
C VAL A 219 -29.97 -5.73 1.16
N PRO A 220 -28.94 -4.87 1.10
CA PRO A 220 -28.10 -4.64 2.25
C PRO A 220 -28.79 -3.72 3.27
N GLU A 221 -29.09 -4.24 4.45
CA GLU A 221 -29.50 -3.46 5.62
C GLU A 221 -28.39 -2.48 6.07
N ASN A 222 -28.76 -1.26 6.45
CA ASN A 222 -27.86 -0.38 7.19
C ASN A 222 -27.99 -0.66 8.70
N CYS A 223 -26.88 -0.56 9.44
CA CYS A 223 -26.89 -0.68 10.90
C CYS A 223 -27.38 0.62 11.55
N ASP A 224 -28.68 0.91 11.48
CA ASP A 224 -29.29 2.12 12.04
C ASP A 224 -30.55 1.89 12.90
N GLY A 225 -31.00 0.63 13.02
CA GLY A 225 -32.17 0.23 13.80
C GLY A 225 -33.49 0.30 13.03
N THR A 226 -33.43 0.45 11.71
CA THR A 226 -34.56 0.38 10.78
C THR A 226 -34.60 -0.99 10.08
N ASP A 227 -35.76 -1.34 9.53
CA ASP A 227 -36.00 -2.48 8.65
C ASP A 227 -35.94 -1.91 7.21
N ASP A 228 -34.75 -1.87 6.61
CA ASP A 228 -34.48 -1.10 5.37
C ASP A 228 -35.07 -1.79 4.12
N ASP A 229 -35.11 -3.12 4.12
CA ASP A 229 -35.70 -3.94 3.06
C ASP A 229 -37.14 -4.42 3.35
N CYS A 230 -37.59 -4.27 4.59
CA CYS A 230 -38.93 -4.60 5.07
C CYS A 230 -39.29 -6.12 5.07
N ASP A 231 -38.31 -7.04 5.16
CA ASP A 231 -38.51 -8.48 5.44
C ASP A 231 -39.25 -8.72 6.78
N GLY A 232 -39.19 -7.77 7.70
CA GLY A 232 -39.77 -7.86 9.05
C GLY A 232 -38.73 -8.24 10.12
N ARG A 233 -37.45 -8.09 9.81
CA ARG A 233 -36.31 -8.09 10.73
C ARG A 233 -35.73 -6.67 10.79
N ILE A 234 -34.57 -6.51 11.40
CA ILE A 234 -33.94 -5.20 11.66
C ILE A 234 -32.43 -5.46 11.71
N ASP A 235 -31.66 -4.69 10.93
CA ASP A 235 -30.20 -4.74 10.85
C ASP A 235 -29.58 -6.13 10.50
N GLU A 236 -30.31 -7.11 9.94
CA GLU A 236 -29.72 -8.44 9.68
C GLU A 236 -28.75 -8.46 8.50
N GLY A 237 -27.61 -9.12 8.67
CA GLY A 237 -26.55 -9.11 7.66
C GLY A 237 -25.84 -7.74 7.54
N ALA A 238 -26.21 -6.74 8.34
CA ALA A 238 -25.50 -5.47 8.46
C ALA A 238 -24.15 -5.67 9.18
N GLU A 239 -23.19 -6.24 8.46
CA GLU A 239 -21.82 -6.43 8.89
C GLU A 239 -20.92 -5.36 8.26
N GLN A 240 -20.22 -4.58 9.07
CA GLN A 240 -19.21 -3.64 8.57
C GLN A 240 -17.81 -4.24 8.69
N SER A 241 -17.07 -4.27 7.59
CA SER A 241 -15.63 -4.58 7.58
C SER A 241 -14.87 -3.63 8.51
N CYS A 242 -14.10 -4.19 9.43
CA CYS A 242 -13.24 -3.45 10.34
C CYS A 242 -11.83 -4.01 10.30
N SER A 243 -10.84 -3.19 10.65
CA SER A 243 -9.47 -3.64 10.81
C SER A 243 -8.92 -3.21 12.16
N THR A 244 -8.26 -4.15 12.84
CA THR A 244 -7.25 -3.82 13.85
C THR A 244 -5.88 -3.91 13.18
N ILE A 245 -4.82 -3.64 13.94
CA ILE A 245 -3.46 -3.84 13.47
C ILE A 245 -3.13 -5.34 13.27
N CYS A 246 -3.84 -6.24 13.97
CA CYS A 246 -3.77 -7.70 13.79
C CYS A 246 -4.51 -8.25 12.56
N GLY A 247 -5.06 -7.39 11.69
CA GLY A 247 -5.75 -7.79 10.47
C GLY A 247 -7.24 -7.41 10.44
N GLN A 248 -7.97 -8.08 9.56
CA GLN A 248 -9.39 -7.78 9.29
C GLN A 248 -10.32 -8.55 10.23
N GLY A 249 -11.46 -7.95 10.52
CA GLY A 249 -12.59 -8.58 11.18
C GLY A 249 -13.90 -7.97 10.70
N VAL A 250 -14.99 -8.36 11.32
CA VAL A 250 -16.32 -7.77 11.11
C VAL A 250 -16.84 -7.15 12.40
N GLN A 251 -17.44 -5.97 12.30
CA GLN A 251 -18.33 -5.42 13.31
C GLN A 251 -19.74 -5.86 12.95
N LEU A 252 -20.32 -6.73 13.77
CA LEU A 252 -21.72 -7.14 13.65
C LEU A 252 -22.59 -5.98 14.16
N CYS A 253 -23.69 -5.67 13.46
CA CYS A 253 -24.69 -4.78 14.03
C CYS A 253 -25.38 -5.40 15.25
N ALA A 254 -25.57 -4.60 16.28
CA ALA A 254 -26.37 -4.94 17.45
C ALA A 254 -27.16 -3.69 17.90
N SER A 255 -28.49 -3.76 17.77
CA SER A 255 -29.43 -2.73 18.22
C SER A 255 -29.16 -1.34 17.61
N GLY A 256 -29.07 -1.24 16.27
CA GLY A 256 -28.77 0.02 15.57
C GLY A 256 -27.38 0.60 15.88
N SER A 257 -26.43 -0.24 16.28
CA SER A 257 -25.05 0.18 16.52
C SER A 257 -24.04 -0.93 16.19
N LEU A 258 -22.93 -0.57 15.56
CA LEU A 258 -21.87 -1.51 15.23
C LEU A 258 -21.13 -1.95 16.49
N GLY A 259 -21.07 -3.27 16.71
CA GLY A 259 -20.38 -3.89 17.83
C GLY A 259 -18.85 -3.74 17.78
N LEU A 260 -18.16 -4.44 18.69
CA LEU A 260 -16.70 -4.48 18.68
C LEU A 260 -16.19 -5.19 17.43
N CYS A 261 -15.01 -4.79 16.95
CA CYS A 261 -14.36 -5.44 15.83
C CYS A 261 -13.92 -6.85 16.24
N SER A 262 -14.30 -7.86 15.46
CA SER A 262 -13.92 -9.27 15.71
C SER A 262 -12.54 -9.66 15.17
N ALA A 263 -11.74 -8.68 14.73
CA ALA A 263 -10.35 -8.91 14.36
C ALA A 263 -9.54 -9.38 15.58
N PRO A 264 -8.42 -10.09 15.40
CA PRO A 264 -7.64 -10.58 16.51
C PRO A 264 -7.16 -9.45 17.44
N GLU A 265 -7.04 -9.76 18.72
CA GLU A 265 -6.43 -8.88 19.73
C GLU A 265 -4.95 -9.24 19.89
N PRO A 266 -4.05 -8.26 20.03
CA PRO A 266 -2.62 -8.50 20.14
C PRO A 266 -2.27 -9.23 21.44
N SER A 267 -1.37 -10.20 21.33
CA SER A 267 -0.88 -11.08 22.39
C SER A 267 0.64 -10.90 22.61
N GLU A 268 1.32 -11.74 23.39
CA GLU A 268 2.79 -11.66 23.49
C GLU A 268 3.44 -12.49 22.39
N GLU A 269 4.48 -11.93 21.74
CA GLU A 269 5.24 -12.56 20.67
C GLU A 269 5.74 -13.99 21.00
N LEU A 270 5.65 -14.86 19.99
CA LEU A 270 6.12 -16.25 20.00
C LEU A 270 7.02 -16.49 18.79
N CYS A 271 7.98 -17.41 18.90
CA CYS A 271 8.83 -17.79 17.78
C CYS A 271 8.12 -18.85 16.94
N ASP A 272 7.16 -18.42 16.11
CA ASP A 272 6.31 -19.28 15.27
C ASP A 272 6.06 -18.75 13.84
N GLY A 273 6.63 -17.60 13.49
CA GLY A 273 6.56 -16.99 12.16
C GLY A 273 5.30 -16.18 11.92
N LEU A 274 4.59 -15.80 12.99
CA LEU A 274 3.40 -14.96 12.99
C LEU A 274 3.66 -13.64 13.73
N ASP A 275 2.86 -12.62 13.40
CA ASP A 275 2.84 -11.31 14.07
C ASP A 275 1.76 -11.38 15.16
N ASN A 276 2.15 -11.84 16.35
CA ASN A 276 1.26 -12.22 17.44
C ASN A 276 0.91 -11.04 18.35
N ASP A 277 1.79 -10.02 18.46
CA ASP A 277 1.55 -8.72 19.10
C ASP A 277 1.12 -7.62 18.11
N CYS A 278 1.16 -7.94 16.81
CA CYS A 278 0.57 -7.20 15.72
C CYS A 278 1.23 -5.83 15.47
N ASP A 279 2.52 -5.67 15.72
CA ASP A 279 3.23 -4.40 15.47
C ASP A 279 3.70 -4.22 14.00
N GLY A 280 3.52 -5.26 13.17
CA GLY A 280 3.89 -5.28 11.75
C GLY A 280 5.26 -5.93 11.46
N ASN A 281 5.87 -6.58 12.45
CA ASN A 281 7.10 -7.35 12.32
C ASN A 281 6.85 -8.81 12.79
N LEU A 282 7.79 -9.73 12.56
CA LEU A 282 7.64 -11.15 12.93
C LEU A 282 8.71 -11.55 13.95
N ASP A 283 8.26 -12.19 15.04
CA ASP A 283 9.08 -12.86 16.07
C ASP A 283 10.15 -11.99 16.78
N GLU A 284 9.91 -10.69 16.95
CA GLU A 284 10.98 -9.74 17.32
C GLU A 284 11.15 -9.48 18.82
N GLY A 285 12.37 -9.08 19.19
CA GLY A 285 12.81 -9.02 20.59
C GLY A 285 12.97 -10.38 21.27
N LEU A 286 12.51 -11.47 20.64
CA LEU A 286 12.62 -12.84 21.13
C LEU A 286 14.07 -13.32 21.14
N THR A 287 14.52 -13.78 22.31
CA THR A 287 15.85 -14.39 22.51
C THR A 287 15.71 -15.60 23.42
N GLN A 288 16.42 -16.68 23.10
CA GLN A 288 16.53 -17.85 23.99
C GLN A 288 17.98 -18.28 24.19
N ALA A 289 18.21 -19.07 25.24
CA ALA A 289 19.54 -19.58 25.57
C ALA A 289 19.93 -20.74 24.65
N CYS A 290 21.04 -20.56 23.92
CA CYS A 290 21.68 -21.59 23.13
C CYS A 290 22.96 -22.11 23.82
N LEU A 291 23.43 -23.29 23.43
CA LEU A 291 24.63 -23.92 23.98
C LEU A 291 25.58 -24.34 22.86
N SER A 292 26.82 -23.89 22.91
CA SER A 292 27.94 -24.44 22.13
C SER A 292 28.94 -25.14 23.04
N ASN A 293 29.93 -25.82 22.44
CA ASN A 293 31.03 -26.42 23.20
C ASN A 293 31.89 -25.38 23.94
N CYS A 294 31.80 -24.10 23.55
CA CYS A 294 32.49 -22.97 24.19
C CYS A 294 31.67 -22.30 25.30
N GLY A 295 30.42 -22.70 25.54
CA GLY A 295 29.57 -22.17 26.60
C GLY A 295 28.15 -21.81 26.17
N GLU A 296 27.48 -21.03 27.02
CA GLU A 296 26.15 -20.50 26.78
C GLU A 296 26.20 -19.25 25.88
N GLY A 297 25.18 -19.09 25.05
CA GLY A 297 24.94 -17.88 24.26
C GLY A 297 23.44 -17.60 24.15
N LEU A 298 23.10 -16.59 23.35
CA LEU A 298 21.72 -16.31 22.96
C LEU A 298 21.55 -16.47 21.46
N GLU A 299 20.47 -17.11 21.05
CA GLU A 299 19.96 -17.11 19.68
C GLU A 299 18.70 -16.24 19.59
N VAL A 300 18.48 -15.65 18.42
CA VAL A 300 17.36 -14.74 18.12
C VAL A 300 16.35 -15.49 17.27
N CYS A 301 15.05 -15.24 17.45
CA CYS A 301 14.08 -15.76 16.49
C CYS A 301 14.15 -14.94 15.20
N VAL A 302 14.01 -15.60 14.06
CA VAL A 302 13.92 -15.00 12.73
C VAL A 302 12.97 -15.86 11.89
N ALA A 303 11.76 -15.35 11.63
CA ALA A 303 10.74 -16.01 10.80
C ALA A 303 10.41 -17.44 11.28
N GLY A 304 10.04 -17.57 12.55
CA GLY A 304 9.63 -18.82 13.20
C GLY A 304 10.75 -19.79 13.56
N GLU A 305 12.01 -19.48 13.23
CA GLU A 305 13.17 -20.33 13.61
C GLU A 305 14.22 -19.58 14.43
N TRP A 306 14.77 -20.28 15.42
CA TRP A 306 15.86 -19.78 16.26
C TRP A 306 17.20 -19.85 15.52
N SER A 307 17.86 -18.70 15.36
CA SER A 307 19.09 -18.58 14.58
C SER A 307 20.15 -17.67 15.23
N GLY A 308 21.38 -17.75 14.73
CA GLY A 308 22.43 -16.80 15.11
C GLY A 308 22.96 -16.94 16.55
N CYS A 309 23.00 -18.16 17.10
CA CYS A 309 23.56 -18.43 18.43
C CYS A 309 24.90 -17.73 18.67
N THR A 310 24.91 -16.78 19.62
CA THR A 310 26.04 -15.90 19.95
C THR A 310 27.08 -16.56 20.88
N ALA A 311 26.93 -17.85 21.19
CA ALA A 311 27.94 -18.61 21.90
C ALA A 311 29.25 -18.60 21.08
N GLN A 312 30.40 -18.50 21.76
CA GLN A 312 31.69 -18.39 21.08
C GLN A 312 31.90 -19.58 20.12
N THR A 313 32.45 -19.27 18.94
CA THR A 313 32.87 -20.27 17.96
C THR A 313 34.36 -20.59 18.14
N PRO A 314 34.77 -21.87 18.04
CA PRO A 314 36.18 -22.27 18.09
C PRO A 314 37.05 -21.51 17.10
N ARG A 315 38.17 -20.96 17.56
CA ARG A 315 39.17 -20.25 16.75
C ARG A 315 40.58 -20.46 17.30
N ASP A 316 41.58 -20.45 16.43
CA ASP A 316 42.98 -20.69 16.80
C ASP A 316 43.45 -19.85 18.02
N GLU A 317 44.04 -20.54 19.00
CA GLU A 317 44.54 -19.99 20.26
C GLU A 317 45.43 -18.75 20.10
N SER A 318 45.19 -17.73 20.91
CA SER A 318 46.01 -16.53 21.01
C SER A 318 46.46 -16.30 22.46
N CYS A 319 47.77 -16.05 22.66
CA CYS A 319 48.39 -15.97 23.99
C CYS A 319 47.82 -14.82 24.86
N ASN A 320 46.70 -15.09 25.55
CA ASN A 320 45.88 -14.11 26.26
C ASN A 320 45.15 -14.67 27.50
N ASN A 321 45.33 -15.96 27.84
CA ASN A 321 44.71 -16.66 28.96
C ASN A 321 43.19 -16.90 28.81
N VAL A 322 42.72 -17.18 27.60
CA VAL A 322 41.36 -17.63 27.28
C VAL A 322 41.47 -18.96 26.51
N ASP A 323 40.52 -19.87 26.71
CA ASP A 323 40.31 -21.06 25.89
C ASP A 323 39.45 -20.62 24.69
N GLU A 324 40.06 -20.57 23.51
CA GLU A 324 39.51 -19.93 22.31
C GLU A 324 39.14 -20.93 21.22
N ASP A 325 39.81 -22.08 21.15
CA ASP A 325 39.41 -23.23 20.34
C ASP A 325 38.48 -24.23 21.07
N CYS A 326 38.31 -24.05 22.38
CA CYS A 326 37.34 -24.74 23.23
C CYS A 326 37.65 -26.23 23.43
N ASP A 327 38.94 -26.63 23.40
CA ASP A 327 39.39 -28.00 23.70
C ASP A 327 39.49 -28.32 25.21
N GLY A 328 39.45 -27.28 26.07
CA GLY A 328 39.57 -27.39 27.52
C GLY A 328 40.98 -27.11 28.07
N LEU A 329 41.92 -26.72 27.22
CA LEU A 329 43.23 -26.17 27.55
C LEU A 329 43.23 -24.64 27.34
N VAL A 330 44.36 -23.98 27.62
CA VAL A 330 44.49 -22.51 27.53
C VAL A 330 45.91 -22.18 27.09
N ASP A 331 46.04 -21.38 26.03
CA ASP A 331 47.30 -20.92 25.43
C ASP A 331 48.27 -22.06 25.01
N GLU A 332 47.82 -23.29 24.72
CA GLU A 332 48.74 -24.41 24.43
C GLU A 332 49.34 -24.37 23.01
N GLY A 333 50.50 -25.02 22.84
CA GLY A 333 51.27 -24.97 21.58
C GLY A 333 51.90 -23.61 21.23
N LEU A 334 51.47 -22.52 21.87
CA LEU A 334 51.88 -21.15 21.53
C LEU A 334 53.32 -20.84 21.95
N SER A 335 54.19 -20.66 20.95
CA SER A 335 55.54 -20.12 21.12
C SER A 335 55.89 -19.18 19.98
N ILE A 336 56.57 -18.07 20.31
CA ILE A 336 57.15 -17.16 19.32
C ILE A 336 58.67 -17.25 19.37
N ASP A 337 59.29 -17.18 18.19
CA ASP A 337 60.74 -17.07 18.09
C ASP A 337 61.21 -15.74 18.67
N CYS A 338 62.38 -15.77 19.30
CA CYS A 338 63.05 -14.59 19.83
C CYS A 338 64.55 -14.68 19.59
N VAL A 339 65.22 -13.55 19.70
CA VAL A 339 66.68 -13.48 19.74
C VAL A 339 67.11 -12.74 21.00
N ASN A 340 68.28 -13.10 21.55
CA ASN A 340 68.98 -12.22 22.47
C ASN A 340 69.62 -11.03 21.70
N GLY A 341 70.27 -10.10 22.40
CA GLY A 341 70.98 -8.97 21.77
C GLY A 341 72.00 -9.39 20.71
N CYS A 342 72.56 -10.60 20.84
CA CYS A 342 73.57 -11.17 19.95
C CYS A 342 73.00 -11.82 18.66
N GLY A 343 71.69 -11.80 18.44
CA GLY A 343 71.05 -12.50 17.32
C GLY A 343 70.99 -14.03 17.46
N VAL A 344 71.26 -14.59 18.64
CA VAL A 344 71.14 -16.04 18.90
C VAL A 344 69.68 -16.38 19.15
N ALA A 345 69.15 -17.31 18.36
CA ALA A 345 67.76 -17.74 18.45
C ALA A 345 67.43 -18.46 19.76
N GLY A 346 66.26 -18.13 20.31
CA GLY A 346 65.56 -18.83 21.38
C GLY A 346 64.05 -18.77 21.12
N GLN A 347 63.25 -19.19 22.09
CA GLN A 347 61.80 -19.09 22.03
C GLN A 347 61.22 -18.48 23.31
N ARG A 348 60.11 -17.76 23.15
CA ARG A 348 59.24 -17.31 24.23
C ARG A 348 57.98 -18.16 24.17
N VAL A 349 57.79 -19.00 25.17
CA VAL A 349 56.58 -19.81 25.33
C VAL A 349 55.50 -18.95 25.98
N CYS A 350 54.23 -19.11 25.57
CA CYS A 350 53.12 -18.49 26.30
C CYS A 350 52.98 -19.13 27.68
N VAL A 351 52.85 -18.31 28.73
CA VAL A 351 52.56 -18.78 30.09
C VAL A 351 51.61 -17.77 30.74
N ALA A 352 50.37 -18.19 30.96
CA ALA A 352 49.30 -17.37 31.55
C ALA A 352 49.08 -16.04 30.81
N GLY A 353 48.70 -16.12 29.53
CA GLY A 353 48.35 -14.96 28.70
C GLY A 353 49.48 -13.99 28.41
N SER A 354 50.73 -14.43 28.54
CA SER A 354 51.88 -13.62 28.11
C SER A 354 53.08 -14.46 27.70
N PHE A 355 53.75 -14.04 26.63
CA PHE A 355 55.00 -14.67 26.19
C PHE A 355 56.13 -14.37 27.18
N GLY A 356 56.68 -15.42 27.79
CA GLY A 356 57.74 -15.34 28.80
C GLY A 356 59.06 -14.72 28.29
N GLN A 357 60.10 -14.71 29.15
CA GLN A 357 61.42 -14.22 28.73
C GLN A 357 62.06 -15.14 27.67
N CYS A 358 62.87 -14.55 26.78
CA CYS A 358 63.59 -15.30 25.76
C CYS A 358 64.62 -16.24 26.42
N ASN A 359 64.57 -17.53 26.10
CA ASN A 359 65.42 -18.56 26.72
C ASN A 359 66.83 -18.69 26.10
N ALA A 360 67.28 -17.68 25.34
CA ALA A 360 68.59 -17.65 24.67
C ALA A 360 69.76 -17.42 25.65
N PRO A 361 71.01 -17.82 25.29
CA PRO A 361 72.19 -17.68 26.17
C PRO A 361 72.55 -16.23 26.54
N LEU A 362 73.29 -16.06 27.65
CA LEU A 362 73.72 -14.75 28.16
C LEU A 362 75.04 -14.26 27.50
N PRO A 363 75.24 -12.94 27.30
CA PRO A 363 76.48 -12.36 26.75
C PRO A 363 77.72 -12.42 27.67
N GLN A 364 78.90 -12.11 27.13
CA GLN A 364 80.21 -12.14 27.82
C GLN A 364 81.08 -10.92 27.48
N ALA A 365 81.77 -10.32 28.46
CA ALA A 365 82.54 -9.08 28.28
C ALA A 365 83.65 -9.13 27.20
N GLU A 366 83.90 -7.99 26.55
CA GLU A 366 84.69 -7.86 25.32
C GLU A 366 86.18 -8.24 25.35
N THR A 367 86.65 -8.67 24.16
CA THR A 367 88.05 -8.88 23.81
C THR A 367 88.31 -8.43 22.38
N CYS A 368 89.48 -7.82 22.12
CA CYS A 368 89.91 -7.32 20.80
C CYS A 368 90.10 -8.48 19.78
N ASP A 369 89.00 -8.98 19.21
CA ASP A 369 88.95 -10.12 18.29
C ASP A 369 87.91 -9.99 17.15
N ALA A 370 87.30 -8.79 17.00
CA ALA A 370 86.33 -8.44 15.97
C ALA A 370 84.97 -9.15 16.07
N LEU A 371 84.57 -9.53 17.29
CA LEU A 371 83.23 -10.03 17.61
C LEU A 371 82.55 -9.12 18.63
N ASP A 372 81.22 -9.05 18.56
CA ASP A 372 80.37 -8.46 19.62
C ASP A 372 80.03 -9.60 20.60
N ASN A 373 80.76 -9.65 21.71
CA ASN A 373 80.72 -10.72 22.70
C ASN A 373 79.70 -10.41 23.82
N ASP A 374 79.55 -9.13 24.17
CA ASP A 374 78.72 -8.64 25.28
C ASP A 374 77.35 -8.09 24.83
N CYS A 375 77.17 -7.96 23.52
CA CYS A 375 75.92 -7.79 22.80
C CYS A 375 75.21 -6.45 23.07
N ASP A 376 75.99 -5.40 23.28
CA ASP A 376 75.52 -4.01 23.33
C ASP A 376 75.36 -3.38 21.92
N GLY A 377 75.85 -4.06 20.88
CA GLY A 377 75.79 -3.64 19.48
C GLY A 377 77.05 -2.94 18.98
N LEU A 378 78.10 -2.87 19.78
CA LEU A 378 79.45 -2.44 19.42
C LEU A 378 80.40 -3.64 19.32
N VAL A 379 81.59 -3.42 18.74
CA VAL A 379 82.61 -4.46 18.56
C VAL A 379 83.94 -3.88 19.04
N ASP A 380 84.64 -4.61 19.90
CA ASP A 380 85.96 -4.27 20.48
C ASP A 380 86.03 -2.91 21.23
N GLU A 381 84.94 -2.38 21.79
CA GLU A 381 84.92 -1.02 22.34
C GLU A 381 85.69 -0.84 23.67
N SER A 382 86.10 0.40 23.95
CA SER A 382 86.84 0.79 25.17
C SER A 382 88.23 0.14 25.39
N LEU A 383 88.84 -0.47 24.36
CA LEU A 383 90.16 -1.11 24.40
C LEU A 383 91.27 -0.21 23.78
N PHE A 384 92.36 0.07 24.52
CA PHE A 384 93.42 1.05 24.15
C PHE A 384 94.88 0.63 24.46
N GLU A 385 95.85 1.06 23.63
CA GLU A 385 97.32 0.90 23.83
C GLU A 385 98.12 2.16 23.32
N SER A 386 99.45 2.25 23.49
CA SER A 386 100.25 3.49 23.30
C SER A 386 101.17 3.53 22.04
N CYS A 387 101.40 4.72 21.42
CA CYS A 387 102.13 4.88 20.13
C CYS A 387 102.85 6.26 19.90
N GLN A 388 103.53 6.47 18.75
CA GLN A 388 104.36 7.69 18.45
C GLN A 388 104.54 8.02 16.93
N ASN A 389 104.66 9.31 16.54
CA ASN A 389 105.05 9.79 15.17
C ASN A 389 105.99 11.03 15.15
N GLU A 390 106.20 11.68 13.99
CA GLU A 390 107.10 12.85 13.81
C GLU A 390 106.56 14.20 14.35
N CYS A 391 105.25 14.35 14.55
CA CYS A 391 104.63 15.54 15.13
C CYS A 391 104.29 15.36 16.63
N GLY A 392 104.36 14.14 17.20
CA GLY A 392 104.12 13.91 18.63
C GLY A 392 104.02 12.46 19.11
N LEU A 393 103.55 12.29 20.35
CA LEU A 393 103.16 11.01 20.97
C LEU A 393 101.64 10.83 20.86
N GLY A 394 101.15 9.58 20.93
CA GLY A 394 99.72 9.28 20.86
C GLY A 394 99.30 7.97 21.54
N VAL A 395 98.01 7.66 21.40
CA VAL A 395 97.33 6.44 21.83
C VAL A 395 96.68 5.80 20.59
N ALA A 396 96.67 4.46 20.55
CA ALA A 396 96.01 3.64 19.54
C ALA A 396 94.82 2.91 20.16
N GLN A 397 93.79 2.64 19.36
CA GLN A 397 92.52 2.03 19.77
C GLN A 397 92.35 0.69 19.05
N CYS A 398 91.78 -0.33 19.72
CA CYS A 398 91.37 -1.55 19.00
C CYS A 398 90.21 -1.21 18.06
N VAL A 399 90.31 -1.63 16.80
CA VAL A 399 89.23 -1.56 15.82
C VAL A 399 89.33 -2.80 14.92
N ASN A 400 88.30 -3.64 14.90
CA ASN A 400 88.26 -4.90 14.13
C ASN A 400 89.44 -5.85 14.45
N GLY A 401 89.71 -6.09 15.74
CA GLY A 401 90.71 -7.05 16.21
C GLY A 401 92.18 -6.64 16.04
N GLU A 402 92.48 -5.39 15.67
CA GLU A 402 93.85 -4.86 15.61
C GLU A 402 93.93 -3.44 16.22
N PHE A 403 95.02 -3.14 16.94
CA PHE A 403 95.26 -1.81 17.51
C PHE A 403 95.77 -0.85 16.43
N ILE A 404 94.91 0.07 16.00
CA ILE A 404 95.18 1.03 14.92
C ILE A 404 94.92 2.48 15.38
N ASN A 405 95.05 3.45 14.45
CA ASN A 405 94.79 4.88 14.68
C ASN A 405 95.62 5.52 15.81
N CYS A 406 96.94 5.58 15.63
CA CYS A 406 97.79 6.36 16.51
C CYS A 406 97.47 7.87 16.40
N ASN A 407 96.84 8.46 17.42
CA ASN A 407 96.33 9.84 17.39
C ASN A 407 97.38 10.95 17.57
N ALA A 408 98.65 10.68 17.25
CA ALA A 408 99.68 11.71 17.21
C ALA A 408 99.43 12.68 16.02
N PRO A 409 99.75 13.99 16.11
CA PRO A 409 99.33 14.97 15.11
C PRO A 409 99.81 14.68 13.69
N VAL A 410 99.11 15.18 12.68
CA VAL A 410 99.37 14.89 11.26
C VAL A 410 99.36 16.20 10.47
N PRO A 411 100.30 16.45 9.54
CA PRO A 411 100.30 17.68 8.74
C PRO A 411 99.10 17.76 7.78
N SER A 412 98.51 18.95 7.62
CA SER A 412 97.30 19.18 6.82
C SER A 412 97.33 20.52 6.10
N LEU A 413 96.90 20.56 4.82
CA LEU A 413 96.91 21.76 3.96
C LEU A 413 96.44 23.07 4.65
N GLU A 414 97.14 24.16 4.32
CA GLU A 414 96.91 25.51 4.83
C GLU A 414 95.44 26.00 4.81
N LEU A 415 95.06 26.67 5.90
CA LEU A 415 93.78 27.35 6.10
C LEU A 415 94.01 28.86 6.17
N CYS A 416 92.96 29.67 6.02
CA CYS A 416 93.06 31.13 6.16
C CYS A 416 92.89 31.51 7.65
N ASP A 417 93.80 31.03 8.52
CA ASP A 417 93.67 31.11 9.98
C ASP A 417 94.94 31.57 10.74
N ALA A 418 96.00 31.90 10.01
CA ALA A 418 97.31 32.33 10.48
C ALA A 418 98.13 31.26 11.25
N LEU A 419 97.92 29.97 10.94
CA LEU A 419 98.69 28.84 11.47
C LEU A 419 99.37 28.02 10.34
N ASP A 420 100.60 27.56 10.59
CA ASP A 420 101.35 26.60 9.78
C ASP A 420 100.76 25.20 10.03
N ASN A 421 99.75 24.84 9.23
CA ASN A 421 98.95 23.64 9.38
C ASN A 421 99.58 22.44 8.66
N ASP A 422 100.28 22.65 7.54
CA ASP A 422 100.96 21.58 6.80
C ASP A 422 102.42 21.35 7.23
N CYS A 423 102.87 22.07 8.26
CA CYS A 423 104.15 21.92 8.93
C CYS A 423 105.37 22.16 8.01
N ASP A 424 105.20 22.91 6.91
CA ASP A 424 106.27 23.23 5.95
C ASP A 424 107.09 24.48 6.32
N GLY A 425 106.54 25.36 7.16
CA GLY A 425 107.18 26.59 7.64
C GLY A 425 106.64 27.91 7.05
N GLN A 426 105.57 27.87 6.26
CA GLN A 426 104.83 29.03 5.76
C GLN A 426 103.41 29.12 6.36
N VAL A 427 102.59 30.10 5.93
CA VAL A 427 101.30 30.44 6.56
C VAL A 427 100.34 31.09 5.54
N ASP A 428 99.13 30.54 5.40
CA ASP A 428 97.97 31.04 4.63
C ASP A 428 98.15 31.20 3.09
N GLU A 429 99.05 30.47 2.42
CA GLU A 429 99.29 30.69 0.98
C GLU A 429 98.24 30.15 0.00
N THR A 430 98.04 30.87 -1.10
CA THR A 430 97.28 30.46 -2.32
C THR A 430 95.76 30.30 -2.20
N LEU A 431 95.15 30.74 -1.10
CA LEU A 431 93.71 30.57 -0.82
C LEU A 431 92.78 31.63 -1.47
N THR A 432 91.67 31.18 -2.08
CA THR A 432 90.61 32.01 -2.72
C THR A 432 89.20 31.49 -2.38
N GLN A 433 88.21 32.36 -2.11
CA GLN A 433 86.82 31.98 -1.81
C GLN A 433 85.77 32.77 -2.61
N VAL A 434 84.49 32.44 -2.38
CA VAL A 434 83.31 32.98 -3.09
C VAL A 434 82.63 34.10 -2.28
N CYS A 435 82.05 35.09 -2.96
CA CYS A 435 81.43 36.28 -2.35
C CYS A 435 80.14 36.71 -3.09
N GLY A 436 79.13 37.25 -2.40
CA GLY A 436 77.80 37.51 -2.98
C GLY A 436 77.51 38.97 -3.37
N GLY A 437 76.84 39.18 -4.51
CA GLY A 437 76.24 40.45 -4.92
C GLY A 437 74.76 40.61 -4.52
N ALA A 438 74.22 41.83 -4.67
CA ALA A 438 72.90 42.21 -4.16
C ALA A 438 71.71 41.41 -4.72
N CYS A 439 71.84 40.79 -5.90
CA CYS A 439 70.82 39.95 -6.54
C CYS A 439 71.18 38.45 -6.51
N GLY A 440 71.93 37.98 -5.50
CA GLY A 440 72.20 36.56 -5.27
C GLY A 440 73.18 35.88 -6.24
N ILE A 441 73.92 36.63 -7.06
CA ILE A 441 74.94 36.09 -7.99
C ILE A 441 76.34 36.19 -7.36
N GLU A 442 77.12 35.12 -7.48
CA GLU A 442 78.43 34.94 -6.86
C GLU A 442 79.61 35.53 -7.68
N GLY A 443 80.62 36.04 -6.98
CA GLY A 443 81.96 36.42 -7.45
C GLY A 443 83.06 35.77 -6.58
N LEU A 444 84.32 36.18 -6.74
CA LEU A 444 85.46 35.61 -5.98
C LEU A 444 86.29 36.68 -5.25
N GLU A 445 86.87 36.31 -4.10
CA GLU A 445 87.76 37.12 -3.26
C GLU A 445 88.98 36.31 -2.75
N GLN A 446 90.05 36.98 -2.30
CA GLN A 446 91.36 36.34 -1.98
C GLN A 446 91.71 36.46 -0.49
N CYS A 447 92.36 35.44 0.10
CA CYS A 447 92.84 35.46 1.49
C CYS A 447 94.22 36.13 1.58
N ALA A 448 94.42 36.91 2.65
CA ALA A 448 95.74 37.30 3.11
C ALA A 448 95.74 37.49 4.64
N ALA A 449 96.54 36.70 5.37
CA ALA A 449 96.71 36.77 6.82
C ALA A 449 95.38 36.72 7.60
N GLY A 450 94.62 35.64 7.40
CA GLY A 450 93.35 35.37 8.06
C GLY A 450 92.15 36.22 7.60
N LEU A 451 92.25 36.97 6.50
CA LEU A 451 91.18 37.87 6.02
C LEU A 451 90.98 37.81 4.50
N TRP A 452 89.71 37.78 4.08
CA TRP A 452 89.26 37.73 2.69
C TRP A 452 88.94 39.12 2.11
N ILE A 453 89.37 39.40 0.86
CA ILE A 453 89.22 40.73 0.23
C ILE A 453 88.91 40.70 -1.28
N ALA A 454 88.08 41.69 -1.70
CA ALA A 454 87.79 42.15 -3.07
C ALA A 454 86.87 41.28 -3.98
N CYS A 455 85.55 41.51 -3.89
CA CYS A 455 84.49 40.81 -4.64
C CYS A 455 84.11 41.41 -6.02
N THR A 456 83.51 40.61 -6.93
CA THR A 456 83.33 40.91 -8.37
C THR A 456 81.89 40.85 -8.97
N ALA A 457 80.82 40.85 -8.17
CA ALA A 457 79.43 40.60 -8.62
C ALA A 457 78.63 41.81 -9.23
N PRO A 458 77.59 41.59 -10.07
CA PRO A 458 76.80 42.63 -10.80
C PRO A 458 75.61 43.28 -10.01
N GLN A 459 74.77 44.11 -10.68
CA GLN A 459 73.76 45.04 -10.08
C GLN A 459 72.40 45.08 -10.85
N ALA A 460 71.31 45.52 -10.19
CA ALA A 460 69.86 45.37 -10.53
C ALA A 460 69.23 46.36 -11.56
N ARG A 461 67.97 46.12 -12.01
CA ARG A 461 67.24 46.90 -13.06
C ARG A 461 65.68 46.81 -12.99
N PRO A 462 64.89 47.75 -13.55
CA PRO A 462 63.42 47.75 -13.41
C PRO A 462 62.64 46.58 -14.05
N GLU A 463 61.46 46.31 -13.47
CA GLU A 463 60.56 45.15 -13.61
C GLU A 463 59.87 45.01 -14.98
N ALA A 464 59.56 43.75 -15.35
CA ALA A 464 58.69 43.42 -16.48
C ALA A 464 57.92 42.13 -16.21
N CYS A 465 56.61 42.10 -16.49
CA CYS A 465 55.67 40.97 -16.22
C CYS A 465 56.18 39.62 -16.77
N ASN A 466 56.95 38.87 -15.97
CA ASN A 466 57.74 37.71 -16.42
C ASN A 466 58.08 36.67 -15.33
N LEU A 467 57.63 36.85 -14.07
CA LEU A 467 57.94 36.04 -12.88
C LEU A 467 59.38 36.15 -12.32
N ILE A 468 60.10 37.23 -12.62
CA ILE A 468 61.45 37.49 -12.10
C ILE A 468 61.47 38.85 -11.39
N ASP A 469 62.03 38.85 -10.18
CA ASP A 469 62.41 40.06 -9.43
C ASP A 469 63.63 40.70 -10.11
N ASP A 470 63.39 41.54 -11.12
CA ASP A 470 64.43 42.14 -11.96
C ASP A 470 65.23 43.26 -11.22
N ASP A 471 64.60 43.98 -10.27
CA ASP A 471 65.22 45.09 -9.50
C ASP A 471 65.71 44.71 -8.09
N CYS A 472 65.37 43.50 -7.66
CA CYS A 472 65.83 42.84 -6.43
C CYS A 472 65.28 43.50 -5.15
N ASP A 473 64.05 44.05 -5.18
CA ASP A 473 63.34 44.58 -4.00
C ASP A 473 62.69 43.50 -3.13
N GLY A 474 62.50 42.29 -3.67
CA GLY A 474 61.88 41.14 -3.00
C GLY A 474 60.43 40.88 -3.39
N GLN A 475 59.86 41.64 -4.33
CA GLN A 475 58.56 41.40 -4.97
C GLN A 475 58.74 40.96 -6.43
N ILE A 476 57.65 40.51 -7.05
CA ILE A 476 57.66 39.98 -8.42
C ILE A 476 56.46 40.58 -9.18
N ASP A 477 56.76 41.25 -10.30
CA ASP A 477 55.80 41.80 -11.27
C ASP A 477 54.81 42.88 -10.76
N GLU A 478 55.13 43.64 -9.71
CA GLU A 478 54.19 44.61 -9.13
C GLU A 478 53.94 45.89 -9.97
N ASN A 479 52.77 46.50 -9.78
CA ASN A 479 52.32 47.77 -10.39
C ASN A 479 52.21 47.80 -11.95
N LEU A 480 52.13 46.65 -12.62
CA LEU A 480 52.03 46.54 -14.09
C LEU A 480 50.57 46.39 -14.61
N SER A 481 50.14 47.25 -15.56
CA SER A 481 48.79 47.26 -16.19
C SER A 481 48.81 47.64 -17.69
N GLN A 482 47.87 47.10 -18.48
CA GLN A 482 47.69 47.42 -19.92
C GLN A 482 46.21 47.41 -20.38
N VAL A 483 45.93 47.77 -21.65
CA VAL A 483 44.57 48.01 -22.21
C VAL A 483 44.15 46.90 -23.20
N CYS A 484 42.85 46.55 -23.22
CA CYS A 484 42.25 45.45 -24.00
C CYS A 484 40.86 45.82 -24.59
N GLN A 485 40.24 44.92 -25.38
CA GLN A 485 38.93 45.16 -26.03
C GLN A 485 38.10 43.87 -26.26
N ASN A 486 36.76 43.95 -26.08
CA ASN A 486 35.78 42.91 -26.41
C ASN A 486 34.68 43.44 -27.38
N ALA A 487 33.58 42.70 -27.57
CA ALA A 487 32.50 43.06 -28.49
C ALA A 487 31.66 44.28 -28.06
N CYS A 488 31.41 44.46 -26.75
CA CYS A 488 30.62 45.58 -26.22
C CYS A 488 31.48 46.78 -25.73
N GLY A 489 32.82 46.70 -25.69
CA GLY A 489 33.67 47.83 -25.31
C GLY A 489 35.17 47.58 -25.12
N GLN A 490 35.89 48.59 -24.62
CA GLN A 490 37.30 48.52 -24.20
C GLN A 490 37.45 48.39 -22.67
N GLY A 491 38.54 47.79 -22.20
CA GLY A 491 38.84 47.55 -20.78
C GLY A 491 40.35 47.53 -20.47
N GLN A 492 40.74 47.10 -19.27
CA GLN A 492 42.12 46.88 -18.83
C GLN A 492 42.41 45.42 -18.39
N GLN A 493 43.70 45.10 -18.32
CA GLN A 493 44.26 43.86 -17.81
C GLN A 493 45.45 44.18 -16.89
N SER A 494 45.56 43.47 -15.77
CA SER A 494 46.65 43.60 -14.79
C SER A 494 47.57 42.38 -14.85
N CYS A 495 48.86 42.55 -14.56
CA CYS A 495 49.77 41.40 -14.47
C CYS A 495 49.48 40.62 -13.18
N VAL A 496 49.21 39.32 -13.30
CA VAL A 496 48.98 38.41 -12.17
C VAL A 496 49.64 37.07 -12.48
N GLY A 497 50.69 36.72 -11.72
CA GLY A 497 51.39 35.45 -11.90
C GLY A 497 52.12 35.31 -13.24
N GLY A 498 52.80 36.36 -13.71
CA GLY A 498 53.56 36.36 -14.97
C GLY A 498 52.76 36.49 -16.25
N ALA A 499 51.44 36.67 -16.15
CA ALA A 499 50.56 36.80 -17.30
C ALA A 499 49.50 37.89 -17.06
N TRP A 500 48.98 38.44 -18.15
CA TRP A 500 47.93 39.45 -18.11
C TRP A 500 46.56 38.82 -17.86
N SER A 501 45.79 39.38 -16.93
CA SER A 501 44.44 38.94 -16.56
C SER A 501 43.44 38.99 -17.73
N VAL A 502 42.24 38.41 -17.58
CA VAL A 502 41.15 38.61 -18.55
C VAL A 502 40.71 40.09 -18.62
N CYS A 503 40.12 40.49 -19.75
CA CYS A 503 39.72 41.87 -20.04
C CYS A 503 38.40 42.24 -19.32
N ASP A 504 38.38 43.35 -18.58
CA ASP A 504 37.25 43.79 -17.74
C ASP A 504 36.15 44.60 -18.47
N ALA A 505 36.12 44.57 -19.80
CA ALA A 505 35.14 45.28 -20.61
C ALA A 505 33.70 44.74 -20.41
N PRO A 506 32.64 45.57 -20.59
CA PRO A 506 31.26 45.20 -20.27
C PRO A 506 30.77 43.92 -20.94
N LEU A 507 29.86 43.22 -20.25
CA LEU A 507 29.20 42.01 -20.70
C LEU A 507 27.79 42.34 -21.26
N PRO A 508 27.31 41.62 -22.29
CA PRO A 508 25.97 41.81 -22.86
C PRO A 508 24.86 41.50 -21.85
N GLN A 509 23.70 42.18 -21.97
CA GLN A 509 22.54 42.04 -21.07
C GLN A 509 21.25 41.77 -21.85
N LEU A 510 20.35 40.95 -21.31
CA LEU A 510 19.10 40.57 -21.99
C LEU A 510 18.26 41.78 -22.44
N GLU A 511 17.70 41.71 -23.65
CA GLU A 511 16.85 42.74 -24.26
C GLU A 511 15.69 43.23 -23.39
N ILE A 512 15.43 44.54 -23.46
CA ILE A 512 14.31 45.24 -22.82
C ILE A 512 13.69 46.21 -23.85
N CYS A 513 12.38 46.47 -23.77
CA CYS A 513 11.65 47.30 -24.75
C CYS A 513 11.99 48.79 -24.62
N ASP A 514 13.20 49.19 -25.01
CA ASP A 514 13.74 50.55 -24.91
C ASP A 514 14.40 51.08 -26.20
N ASN A 515 14.35 50.29 -27.28
CA ASN A 515 14.87 50.58 -28.61
C ASN A 515 16.42 50.69 -28.61
N LEU A 516 17.10 49.86 -27.81
CA LEU A 516 18.55 49.68 -27.80
C LEU A 516 18.91 48.19 -27.92
N ASP A 517 20.03 47.90 -28.59
CA ASP A 517 20.68 46.58 -28.65
C ASP A 517 21.48 46.40 -27.36
N ASN A 518 20.88 45.73 -26.38
CA ASN A 518 21.38 45.55 -25.02
C ASN A 518 22.20 44.26 -24.87
N ASP A 519 21.91 43.22 -25.66
CA ASP A 519 22.65 41.95 -25.66
C ASP A 519 23.80 41.88 -26.69
N CYS A 520 24.01 42.96 -27.43
CA CYS A 520 25.08 43.14 -28.41
C CYS A 520 25.02 42.16 -29.62
N ASP A 521 23.87 41.54 -29.94
CA ASP A 521 23.74 40.61 -31.08
C ASP A 521 23.59 41.30 -32.46
N GLY A 522 23.16 42.57 -32.47
CA GLY A 522 22.93 43.36 -33.68
C GLY A 522 21.44 43.56 -34.07
N GLN A 523 20.51 43.06 -33.27
CA GLN A 523 19.07 43.32 -33.35
C GLN A 523 18.62 44.28 -32.23
N ILE A 524 17.33 44.64 -32.18
CA ILE A 524 16.78 45.62 -31.23
C ILE A 524 15.35 45.19 -30.87
N ASP A 525 15.05 45.11 -29.57
CA ASP A 525 13.71 44.86 -28.99
C ASP A 525 13.03 43.53 -29.47
N GLU A 526 13.74 42.48 -29.89
CA GLU A 526 13.04 41.27 -30.38
C GLU A 526 12.37 40.42 -29.27
N ASN A 527 11.28 39.75 -29.64
CA ASN A 527 10.51 38.81 -28.81
C ASN A 527 9.87 39.37 -27.51
N LEU A 528 9.85 40.69 -27.31
CA LEU A 528 9.29 41.35 -26.12
C LEU A 528 7.75 41.54 -26.17
N VAL A 529 7.05 40.96 -25.19
CA VAL A 529 5.59 41.07 -24.96
C VAL A 529 5.26 41.36 -23.50
N GLN A 530 4.18 42.10 -23.22
CA GLN A 530 3.75 42.45 -21.85
C GLN A 530 2.23 42.24 -21.67
N ALA A 531 1.81 41.77 -20.49
CA ALA A 531 0.39 41.62 -20.14
C ALA A 531 -0.29 42.97 -19.80
N CYS A 532 -1.58 43.08 -20.10
CA CYS A 532 -2.45 44.21 -19.77
C CYS A 532 -3.80 43.72 -19.23
N GLN A 533 -4.46 44.53 -18.40
CA GLN A 533 -5.73 44.16 -17.75
C GLN A 533 -6.71 45.34 -17.74
N ASN A 534 -8.01 45.06 -17.85
CA ASN A 534 -9.09 45.96 -17.45
C ASN A 534 -10.03 45.24 -16.45
N GLU A 535 -11.11 45.90 -16.06
CA GLU A 535 -12.09 45.39 -15.09
C GLU A 535 -12.74 44.06 -15.53
N CYS A 536 -12.81 43.78 -16.84
CA CYS A 536 -13.39 42.55 -17.38
C CYS A 536 -12.36 41.51 -17.90
N GLY A 537 -11.06 41.60 -17.55
CA GLY A 537 -10.08 40.52 -17.82
C GLY A 537 -8.67 40.94 -18.30
N GLN A 538 -7.84 39.95 -18.66
CA GLN A 538 -6.43 40.10 -19.07
C GLN A 538 -6.19 39.80 -20.57
N ALA A 539 -5.24 40.52 -21.17
CA ALA A 539 -4.76 40.33 -22.55
C ALA A 539 -3.25 40.69 -22.67
N THR A 540 -2.67 40.67 -23.88
CA THR A 540 -1.24 40.97 -24.12
C THR A 540 -1.00 42.08 -25.16
N GLN A 541 0.08 42.83 -24.96
CA GLN A 541 0.56 43.94 -25.78
C GLN A 541 1.93 43.59 -26.39
N LEU A 542 2.19 44.04 -27.61
CA LEU A 542 3.46 43.81 -28.32
C LEU A 542 4.38 45.03 -28.19
N CYS A 543 5.68 44.84 -27.96
CA CYS A 543 6.66 45.92 -28.07
C CYS A 543 6.90 46.26 -29.55
N ILE A 544 6.74 47.52 -29.94
CA ILE A 544 7.09 48.01 -31.28
C ILE A 544 7.72 49.40 -31.17
N ALA A 545 9.02 49.51 -31.49
CA ALA A 545 9.81 50.73 -31.44
C ALA A 545 9.83 51.41 -30.04
N GLY A 546 10.23 50.65 -29.01
CA GLY A 546 10.35 51.14 -27.64
C GLY A 546 9.04 51.50 -26.94
N SER A 547 7.90 50.92 -27.34
CA SER A 547 6.61 51.10 -26.64
C SER A 547 5.61 49.97 -26.94
N PHE A 548 4.72 49.69 -25.98
CA PHE A 548 3.69 48.65 -26.08
C PHE A 548 2.37 49.15 -26.70
N THR A 549 1.67 48.28 -27.43
CA THR A 549 0.38 48.57 -28.10
C THR A 549 -0.82 48.61 -27.13
N ALA A 550 -1.96 49.17 -27.53
CA ALA A 550 -3.17 49.22 -26.69
C ALA A 550 -3.81 47.84 -26.39
N CYS A 551 -4.46 47.70 -25.23
CA CYS A 551 -5.15 46.48 -24.78
C CYS A 551 -6.51 46.28 -25.51
N ASN A 552 -6.94 45.04 -25.73
CA ASN A 552 -8.01 44.69 -26.68
C ASN A 552 -9.18 43.92 -26.02
N LEU A 553 -10.00 44.59 -25.19
CA LEU A 553 -11.12 44.03 -24.42
C LEU A 553 -12.40 44.91 -24.49
N ALA A 554 -13.55 44.38 -24.07
CA ALA A 554 -14.90 44.99 -24.18
C ALA A 554 -15.37 45.69 -22.88
N PRO A 555 -16.46 46.52 -22.91
CA PRO A 555 -17.00 47.24 -21.75
C PRO A 555 -18.28 46.61 -21.11
N PRO A 556 -18.57 46.90 -19.81
CA PRO A 556 -19.65 46.29 -19.00
C PRO A 556 -21.11 46.74 -19.28
N GLN A 557 -22.10 45.97 -18.79
CA GLN A 557 -23.58 46.14 -18.94
C GLN A 557 -24.37 45.66 -17.70
N GLU A 558 -25.61 46.13 -17.46
CA GLU A 558 -26.41 45.77 -16.26
C GLU A 558 -26.73 44.26 -16.12
N GLU A 559 -26.77 43.78 -14.87
CA GLU A 559 -26.93 42.36 -14.51
C GLU A 559 -28.24 41.67 -14.92
N SER A 560 -28.16 40.34 -15.05
CA SER A 560 -29.26 39.42 -15.35
C SER A 560 -28.97 38.05 -14.75
N CYS A 561 -29.99 37.32 -14.25
CA CYS A 561 -29.86 35.97 -13.66
C CYS A 561 -29.45 34.95 -14.74
N ASP A 562 -28.18 34.96 -15.15
CA ASP A 562 -27.59 34.15 -16.23
C ASP A 562 -26.17 33.64 -15.94
N ASN A 563 -25.69 33.83 -14.70
CA ASN A 563 -24.41 33.32 -14.19
C ASN A 563 -23.16 33.93 -14.88
N PHE A 564 -23.27 35.17 -15.33
CA PHE A 564 -22.15 35.99 -15.80
C PHE A 564 -22.08 37.30 -14.99
N ASP A 565 -20.86 37.74 -14.68
CA ASP A 565 -20.56 39.10 -14.23
C ASP A 565 -20.61 40.01 -15.48
N ASN A 566 -21.80 40.55 -15.74
CA ASN A 566 -22.12 41.37 -16.90
C ASN A 566 -21.65 42.82 -16.71
N ASP A 567 -21.68 43.34 -15.47
CA ASP A 567 -21.36 44.72 -15.13
C ASP A 567 -19.92 44.94 -14.64
N CYS A 568 -19.16 43.84 -14.49
CA CYS A 568 -17.76 43.76 -14.12
C CYS A 568 -17.43 44.35 -12.74
N ASP A 569 -18.37 44.31 -11.77
CA ASP A 569 -18.09 44.70 -10.37
C ASP A 569 -17.43 43.60 -9.52
N GLY A 570 -17.43 42.36 -10.01
CA GLY A 570 -16.83 41.18 -9.37
C GLY A 570 -17.79 40.30 -8.59
N LEU A 571 -19.09 40.57 -8.64
CA LEU A 571 -20.17 39.70 -8.18
C LEU A 571 -20.90 39.09 -9.39
N VAL A 572 -21.75 38.09 -9.14
CA VAL A 572 -22.52 37.39 -10.17
C VAL A 572 -23.96 37.25 -9.67
N ASP A 573 -24.93 37.67 -10.51
CA ASP A 573 -26.38 37.60 -10.28
C ASP A 573 -26.89 38.28 -8.97
N GLU A 574 -26.25 39.32 -8.45
CA GLU A 574 -26.59 39.86 -7.12
C GLU A 574 -27.86 40.73 -7.06
N ASN A 575 -28.50 40.78 -5.87
CA ASN A 575 -29.72 41.56 -5.57
C ASN A 575 -31.02 41.16 -6.34
N LEU A 576 -31.18 39.89 -6.72
CA LEU A 576 -32.35 39.38 -7.47
C LEU A 576 -33.26 38.45 -6.62
N GLU A 577 -34.54 38.82 -6.39
CA GLU A 577 -35.55 38.07 -5.60
C GLU A 577 -36.91 37.82 -6.32
N ARG A 578 -37.64 36.73 -5.97
CA ARG A 578 -39.05 36.48 -6.35
C ARG A 578 -39.82 35.60 -5.32
N ALA A 579 -41.09 35.24 -5.58
CA ALA A 579 -42.02 34.63 -4.60
C ALA A 579 -42.39 33.15 -4.89
N CYS A 580 -42.75 32.37 -3.85
CA CYS A 580 -43.03 30.91 -3.89
C CYS A 580 -44.04 30.41 -2.81
N ASP A 581 -44.47 29.14 -2.82
CA ASP A 581 -45.50 28.55 -1.91
C ASP A 581 -45.21 27.07 -1.51
N SER A 582 -45.78 26.57 -0.40
CA SER A 582 -45.72 25.17 0.09
C SER A 582 -47.06 24.65 0.68
N LEU A 583 -47.12 23.36 1.07
CA LEU A 583 -48.29 22.75 1.71
C LEU A 583 -48.65 23.33 3.09
N CYS A 584 -47.67 23.85 3.84
CA CYS A 584 -47.88 24.42 5.18
C CYS A 584 -47.81 25.97 5.20
N GLY A 585 -47.59 26.65 4.07
CA GLY A 585 -47.57 28.13 4.00
C GLY A 585 -46.99 28.73 2.71
N THR A 586 -46.59 30.00 2.75
CA THR A 586 -46.11 30.80 1.58
C THR A 586 -44.72 31.42 1.85
N GLY A 587 -43.89 31.67 0.83
CA GLY A 587 -42.50 32.16 0.98
C GLY A 587 -41.92 32.98 -0.19
N ASN A 588 -40.60 33.21 -0.17
CA ASN A 588 -39.79 33.85 -1.23
C ASN A 588 -38.55 32.99 -1.59
N GLU A 589 -38.00 33.19 -2.80
CA GLU A 589 -36.80 32.53 -3.36
C GLU A 589 -35.83 33.54 -4.03
N LEU A 590 -34.53 33.21 -4.08
CA LEU A 590 -33.42 34.09 -4.49
C LEU A 590 -32.72 33.57 -5.77
N CYS A 591 -32.17 34.44 -6.62
CA CYS A 591 -31.28 33.98 -7.70
C CYS A 591 -29.86 33.73 -7.15
N VAL A 592 -29.31 32.55 -7.43
CA VAL A 592 -27.94 32.15 -7.12
C VAL A 592 -27.41 31.29 -8.28
N GLY A 593 -26.36 31.75 -8.97
CA GLY A 593 -25.71 30.99 -10.05
C GLY A 593 -26.63 30.71 -11.25
N GLY A 594 -27.39 31.71 -11.69
CA GLY A 594 -28.34 31.62 -12.81
C GLY A 594 -29.63 30.85 -12.52
N ALA A 595 -29.85 30.40 -11.28
CA ALA A 595 -31.02 29.63 -10.88
C ALA A 595 -31.74 30.24 -9.67
N TRP A 596 -33.06 30.06 -9.58
CA TRP A 596 -33.88 30.52 -8.46
C TRP A 596 -34.02 29.41 -7.41
N VAL A 597 -33.62 29.68 -6.16
CA VAL A 597 -33.44 28.69 -5.09
C VAL A 597 -33.94 29.19 -3.72
N ASP A 598 -34.04 28.27 -2.76
CA ASP A 598 -34.35 28.51 -1.33
C ASP A 598 -35.72 29.14 -1.02
N CYS A 599 -36.80 28.46 -1.41
CA CYS A 599 -38.16 28.82 -0.99
C CYS A 599 -38.38 28.64 0.52
N ASN A 600 -38.57 29.73 1.26
CA ASN A 600 -38.58 29.73 2.73
C ASN A 600 -39.95 29.45 3.42
N ALA A 601 -40.83 28.68 2.77
CA ALA A 601 -42.15 28.34 3.31
C ALA A 601 -42.12 27.15 4.31
N PRO A 602 -43.06 27.02 5.26
CA PRO A 602 -43.06 25.93 6.26
C PRO A 602 -43.28 24.54 5.64
N VAL A 603 -42.79 23.48 6.30
CA VAL A 603 -42.84 22.08 5.82
C VAL A 603 -43.33 21.10 6.91
N PRO A 604 -43.93 19.95 6.52
CA PRO A 604 -44.31 18.84 7.41
C PRO A 604 -43.16 18.27 8.24
N ARG A 605 -43.47 17.61 9.37
CA ARG A 605 -42.49 16.93 10.25
C ARG A 605 -43.07 15.65 10.88
N PRO A 606 -42.27 14.60 11.14
CA PRO A 606 -42.79 13.35 11.71
C PRO A 606 -43.50 13.52 13.07
N GLU A 607 -44.54 12.71 13.26
CA GLU A 607 -45.35 12.64 14.48
C GLU A 607 -44.54 12.39 15.76
N SER A 608 -45.06 12.86 16.89
CA SER A 608 -44.42 12.76 18.19
C SER A 608 -45.48 12.66 19.28
N CYS A 609 -45.40 11.64 20.16
CA CYS A 609 -46.36 11.33 21.25
C CYS A 609 -46.59 12.53 22.21
N ASN A 610 -47.39 13.50 21.76
CA ASN A 610 -47.51 14.87 22.30
C ASN A 610 -48.95 15.44 22.14
N ALA A 611 -49.81 14.76 21.36
CA ALA A 611 -51.19 15.11 21.00
C ALA A 611 -51.37 16.33 20.06
N LEU A 612 -50.49 16.45 19.05
CA LEU A 612 -50.59 17.38 17.91
C LEU A 612 -50.60 16.61 16.58
N ASP A 613 -50.63 17.36 15.48
CA ASP A 613 -50.65 16.92 14.08
C ASP A 613 -49.45 17.64 13.43
N ASP A 614 -48.27 17.04 13.58
CA ASP A 614 -46.95 17.63 13.27
C ASP A 614 -46.59 17.43 11.78
N ASP A 615 -47.13 16.39 11.12
CA ASP A 615 -46.94 16.11 9.69
C ASP A 615 -48.04 16.69 8.78
N CYS A 616 -49.11 17.23 9.38
CA CYS A 616 -50.25 17.84 8.71
C CYS A 616 -51.10 16.87 7.86
N ASP A 617 -51.08 15.56 8.15
CA ASP A 617 -51.93 14.56 7.49
C ASP A 617 -53.40 14.55 8.03
N GLY A 618 -53.60 15.02 9.26
CA GLY A 618 -54.90 15.11 9.94
C GLY A 618 -55.19 14.03 11.00
N LEU A 619 -54.21 13.19 11.32
CA LEU A 619 -54.19 12.26 12.46
C LEU A 619 -53.35 12.86 13.62
N ILE A 620 -53.12 12.07 14.69
CA ILE A 620 -52.53 12.51 15.96
C ILE A 620 -51.95 11.28 16.68
N ASP A 621 -50.65 11.30 17.00
CA ASP A 621 -49.92 10.30 17.78
C ASP A 621 -50.00 8.83 17.25
N GLU A 622 -50.25 8.58 15.95
CA GLU A 622 -50.33 7.21 15.44
C GLU A 622 -48.97 6.49 15.29
N LEU A 623 -49.02 5.15 15.26
CA LEU A 623 -47.90 4.21 15.05
C LEU A 623 -46.70 4.32 16.02
N LEU A 624 -46.74 5.21 17.01
CA LEU A 624 -45.71 5.40 18.02
C LEU A 624 -45.59 4.21 19.00
N ILE A 625 -44.50 3.46 18.86
CA ILE A 625 -44.02 2.40 19.77
C ILE A 625 -42.65 2.77 20.35
N ARG A 626 -42.29 2.24 21.53
CA ARG A 626 -40.95 2.41 22.13
C ARG A 626 -40.53 1.17 22.93
N ALA A 627 -39.21 1.00 23.08
CA ALA A 627 -38.64 0.06 24.03
C ALA A 627 -38.93 0.45 25.50
N CYS A 628 -38.97 -0.56 26.37
CA CYS A 628 -39.10 -0.45 27.81
C CYS A 628 -38.41 -1.65 28.48
N ASP A 629 -38.04 -1.51 29.75
CA ASP A 629 -37.26 -2.50 30.49
C ASP A 629 -37.90 -2.87 31.83
N ASN A 630 -37.60 -4.08 32.31
CA ASN A 630 -37.80 -4.50 33.70
C ASN A 630 -36.63 -5.41 34.14
N PRO A 631 -36.51 -5.78 35.44
CA PRO A 631 -35.36 -6.56 35.92
C PRO A 631 -35.13 -7.91 35.23
N CYS A 632 -36.14 -8.51 34.61
CA CYS A 632 -36.04 -9.75 33.85
C CYS A 632 -35.85 -9.54 32.32
N GLY A 633 -35.58 -8.31 31.86
CA GLY A 633 -35.28 -7.98 30.45
C GLY A 633 -36.19 -6.92 29.81
N GLU A 634 -36.06 -6.79 28.49
CA GLU A 634 -36.70 -5.75 27.68
C GLU A 634 -38.06 -6.16 27.09
N GLY A 635 -38.84 -5.15 26.67
CA GLY A 635 -40.13 -5.28 25.99
C GLY A 635 -40.51 -3.98 25.26
N ALA A 636 -41.73 -3.91 24.72
CA ALA A 636 -42.22 -2.74 23.99
C ALA A 636 -43.54 -2.17 24.54
N SER A 637 -43.62 -0.83 24.61
CA SER A 637 -44.81 -0.04 25.00
C SER A 637 -45.35 0.75 23.80
N SER A 638 -46.68 0.81 23.65
CA SER A 638 -47.37 1.67 22.66
C SER A 638 -47.78 3.02 23.25
N CYS A 639 -47.79 4.09 22.45
CA CYS A 639 -48.38 5.38 22.81
C CYS A 639 -49.88 5.38 22.53
N GLU A 640 -50.69 5.80 23.51
CA GLU A 640 -52.12 6.07 23.36
C GLU A 640 -52.43 7.46 23.93
N LEU A 641 -52.80 8.42 23.07
CA LEU A 641 -53.19 9.80 23.44
C LEU A 641 -52.13 10.51 24.32
N GLY A 642 -50.91 10.62 23.81
CA GLY A 642 -49.76 11.20 24.53
C GLY A 642 -49.29 10.41 25.76
N ARG A 643 -49.59 9.11 25.88
CA ARG A 643 -49.15 8.30 27.04
C ARG A 643 -48.85 6.83 26.70
N TRP A 644 -47.72 6.35 27.22
CA TRP A 644 -47.21 4.99 27.02
C TRP A 644 -47.84 3.91 27.91
N SER A 645 -47.99 2.68 27.38
CA SER A 645 -48.50 1.47 28.06
C SER A 645 -47.47 0.77 28.98
N GLU A 646 -47.91 -0.25 29.76
CA GLU A 646 -47.04 -1.06 30.64
C GLU A 646 -46.17 -2.07 29.85
N CYS A 647 -45.03 -2.49 30.43
CA CYS A 647 -43.96 -3.22 29.74
C CYS A 647 -44.06 -4.77 29.85
N PRO A 648 -43.99 -5.54 28.74
CA PRO A 648 -44.21 -6.99 28.75
C PRO A 648 -42.94 -7.87 28.57
N ALA A 649 -42.04 -7.92 29.56
CA ALA A 649 -40.81 -8.76 29.52
C ALA A 649 -40.90 -10.10 30.31
N SER A 650 -39.79 -10.84 30.37
CA SER A 650 -39.61 -12.23 30.83
C SER A 650 -40.00 -12.55 32.28
N SER A 651 -39.99 -13.84 32.67
CA SER A 651 -40.33 -14.32 34.02
C SER A 651 -39.26 -15.22 34.67
N ALA A 652 -38.93 -14.92 35.93
CA ALA A 652 -37.96 -15.57 36.82
C ALA A 652 -37.92 -17.12 36.89
N SER A 653 -36.73 -17.65 37.21
CA SER A 653 -36.36 -19.07 37.38
C SER A 653 -35.48 -19.30 38.64
N GLU A 654 -34.69 -20.38 38.77
CA GLU A 654 -33.80 -20.61 39.94
C GLU A 654 -32.32 -20.32 39.57
N GLU A 655 -31.55 -19.76 40.51
CA GLU A 655 -30.15 -19.32 40.33
C GLU A 655 -29.15 -20.38 39.85
N GLN A 656 -28.16 -19.92 39.07
CA GLN A 656 -27.02 -20.68 38.56
C GLN A 656 -25.73 -19.86 38.73
N CYS A 657 -24.55 -20.51 38.74
CA CYS A 657 -23.26 -19.81 38.89
C CYS A 657 -22.79 -19.38 37.50
N ASP A 658 -23.34 -18.27 37.00
CA ASP A 658 -23.07 -17.72 35.67
C ASP A 658 -23.03 -16.18 35.62
N ALA A 659 -23.08 -15.53 36.80
CA ALA A 659 -23.16 -14.09 37.00
C ALA A 659 -24.43 -13.39 36.44
N SER A 660 -25.50 -14.15 36.23
CA SER A 660 -26.84 -13.63 35.87
C SER A 660 -27.78 -13.60 37.07
N ASP A 661 -28.75 -12.69 37.06
CA ASP A 661 -29.89 -12.63 38.00
C ASP A 661 -31.04 -13.44 37.38
N ASN A 662 -31.06 -14.76 37.63
CA ASN A 662 -31.95 -15.72 36.99
C ASN A 662 -33.34 -15.78 37.67
N ASP A 663 -33.45 -15.35 38.94
CA ASP A 663 -34.69 -15.25 39.73
C ASP A 663 -35.28 -13.82 39.82
N CYS A 664 -34.55 -12.82 39.31
CA CYS A 664 -34.90 -11.40 39.23
C CYS A 664 -35.07 -10.69 40.59
N ASP A 665 -34.42 -11.13 41.68
CA ASP A 665 -34.48 -10.44 42.98
C ASP A 665 -33.51 -9.24 43.13
N GLY A 666 -32.56 -9.10 42.20
CA GLY A 666 -31.54 -8.05 42.19
C GLY A 666 -30.19 -8.47 42.79
N LEU A 667 -30.02 -9.77 43.05
CA LEU A 667 -28.74 -10.41 43.38
C LEU A 667 -28.32 -11.33 42.21
N SER A 668 -27.16 -11.95 42.32
CA SER A 668 -26.62 -12.82 41.27
C SER A 668 -25.82 -13.93 41.93
N ASP A 669 -26.02 -15.16 41.47
CA ASP A 669 -25.37 -16.37 41.97
C ASP A 669 -25.65 -16.72 43.47
N GLU A 670 -26.69 -16.18 44.13
CA GLU A 670 -26.93 -16.50 45.56
C GLU A 670 -27.56 -17.89 45.82
N ASP A 671 -27.25 -18.48 46.98
CA ASP A 671 -27.60 -19.85 47.37
C ASP A 671 -27.23 -20.98 46.36
N VAL A 672 -26.43 -20.68 45.33
CA VAL A 672 -25.98 -21.65 44.29
C VAL A 672 -25.05 -22.73 44.85
N VAL A 673 -25.24 -23.97 44.36
CA VAL A 673 -24.42 -25.15 44.72
C VAL A 673 -23.51 -25.57 43.57
N CYS A 674 -22.23 -25.23 43.67
CA CYS A 674 -21.20 -25.65 42.70
C CYS A 674 -21.09 -27.18 42.54
N PRO A 675 -20.78 -27.72 41.34
CA PRO A 675 -20.63 -29.17 41.10
C PRO A 675 -19.55 -29.84 41.95
N ASN A 676 -18.51 -29.09 42.33
CA ASN A 676 -17.54 -29.51 43.34
C ASN A 676 -17.97 -28.95 44.71
N ALA A 677 -18.27 -29.83 45.67
CA ALA A 677 -18.69 -29.48 47.03
C ALA A 677 -17.63 -28.76 47.89
N GLN A 678 -16.46 -28.44 47.33
CA GLN A 678 -15.40 -27.60 47.94
C GLN A 678 -15.17 -26.27 47.21
N ALA A 679 -15.79 -26.07 46.05
CA ALA A 679 -15.74 -24.81 45.33
C ALA A 679 -16.87 -23.89 45.79
N ILE A 680 -16.65 -22.58 45.70
CA ILE A 680 -17.62 -21.52 45.98
C ILE A 680 -17.80 -20.69 44.71
N CYS A 681 -19.02 -20.27 44.41
CA CYS A 681 -19.25 -19.36 43.28
C CYS A 681 -18.71 -17.97 43.64
N VAL A 682 -17.81 -17.45 42.82
CA VAL A 682 -17.22 -16.12 42.98
C VAL A 682 -17.06 -15.51 41.58
N ARG A 683 -17.87 -14.49 41.26
CA ARG A 683 -17.87 -13.79 39.96
C ARG A 683 -18.18 -14.74 38.77
N GLY A 684 -19.28 -15.51 38.84
CA GLY A 684 -19.66 -16.45 37.79
C GLY A 684 -18.78 -17.71 37.65
N GLU A 685 -17.73 -17.88 38.47
CA GLU A 685 -16.89 -19.08 38.45
C GLU A 685 -16.85 -19.82 39.79
N CYS A 686 -16.90 -21.16 39.73
CA CYS A 686 -16.74 -22.03 40.89
C CYS A 686 -15.25 -22.20 41.29
N ALA A 687 -14.71 -21.22 42.01
CA ALA A 687 -13.31 -21.17 42.44
C ALA A 687 -13.03 -21.98 43.73
N LEU A 688 -11.75 -22.39 43.91
CA LEU A 688 -11.27 -23.07 45.12
C LEU A 688 -10.69 -22.07 46.14
N PRO A 689 -10.95 -22.24 47.45
CA PRO A 689 -10.38 -21.36 48.49
C PRO A 689 -8.91 -21.68 48.80
N CYS A 690 -8.04 -20.67 48.84
CA CYS A 690 -6.60 -20.84 49.10
C CYS A 690 -6.29 -21.06 50.60
N GLN A 691 -6.16 -22.32 51.02
CA GLN A 691 -5.70 -22.62 52.38
C GLN A 691 -4.22 -22.25 52.57
N SER A 692 -3.95 -21.31 53.48
CA SER A 692 -2.59 -20.84 53.84
C SER A 692 -1.83 -20.06 52.76
N ARG A 693 -2.54 -19.45 51.80
CA ARG A 693 -1.97 -18.62 50.69
C ARG A 693 -1.14 -19.38 49.64
N GLU A 694 -1.31 -20.69 49.54
CA GLU A 694 -0.73 -21.48 48.45
C GLU A 694 -1.81 -21.72 47.38
N CYS A 695 -1.54 -21.26 46.16
CA CYS A 695 -2.32 -21.50 44.95
C CYS A 695 -1.51 -22.37 43.95
N PRO A 696 -2.16 -23.01 42.96
CA PRO A 696 -1.45 -23.62 41.84
C PRO A 696 -0.57 -22.60 41.10
N ILE A 697 0.45 -23.11 40.39
CA ILE A 697 1.40 -22.26 39.64
C ILE A 697 0.64 -21.40 38.62
N GLY A 698 0.89 -20.09 38.65
CA GLY A 698 0.26 -19.10 37.77
C GLY A 698 -0.72 -18.15 38.46
N GLN A 699 -1.14 -18.43 39.70
CA GLN A 699 -2.17 -17.65 40.42
C GLN A 699 -1.66 -17.09 41.77
N GLU A 700 -2.13 -15.89 42.15
CA GLU A 700 -1.96 -15.30 43.49
C GLU A 700 -3.26 -15.41 44.32
N CYS A 701 -3.14 -15.59 45.64
CA CYS A 701 -4.27 -15.70 46.56
C CYS A 701 -4.84 -14.30 46.88
N VAL A 702 -5.93 -13.93 46.22
CA VAL A 702 -6.67 -12.66 46.35
C VAL A 702 -8.03 -12.94 46.98
N ASP A 703 -8.35 -12.25 48.08
CA ASP A 703 -9.62 -12.40 48.83
C ASP A 703 -9.98 -13.87 49.20
N ASP A 704 -8.96 -14.63 49.64
CA ASP A 704 -9.03 -16.05 50.02
C ASP A 704 -9.41 -17.05 48.88
N VAL A 705 -9.35 -16.61 47.60
CA VAL A 705 -9.39 -17.44 46.38
C VAL A 705 -8.19 -17.12 45.44
N CYS A 706 -7.98 -17.85 44.33
CA CYS A 706 -6.78 -17.73 43.47
C CYS A 706 -7.04 -17.01 42.13
N LEU A 707 -6.31 -15.92 41.79
CA LEU A 707 -6.49 -15.00 40.63
C LEU A 707 -5.15 -14.42 40.07
N ASN A 708 -5.13 -13.67 38.94
CA ASN A 708 -3.91 -13.19 38.21
C ASN A 708 -3.79 -11.63 38.07
N VAL A 709 -2.58 -11.01 38.01
CA VAL A 709 -2.39 -9.51 37.94
C VAL A 709 -1.04 -8.99 37.32
N PRO A 710 -0.98 -7.87 36.55
CA PRO A 710 0.28 -7.20 36.07
C PRO A 710 0.42 -5.65 36.27
N CYS A 711 1.67 -5.13 36.31
CA CYS A 711 2.21 -3.79 35.86
C CYS A 711 3.40 -3.24 36.71
N GLN A 712 4.65 -3.15 36.18
CA GLN A 712 5.72 -2.37 36.87
C GLN A 712 7.01 -1.88 36.11
N ASN A 713 7.13 -1.90 34.76
CA ASN A 713 8.37 -1.45 34.07
C ASN A 713 8.12 -0.65 32.75
N CYS A 714 8.37 0.67 32.73
CA CYS A 714 8.49 1.44 31.47
C CYS A 714 9.93 1.41 30.92
N ARG A 715 10.10 1.51 29.59
CA ARG A 715 11.39 1.44 28.89
C ARG A 715 12.08 2.82 28.80
N ARG A 716 13.35 2.82 28.36
CA ARG A 716 14.12 4.07 28.16
C ARG A 716 13.60 4.78 26.90
N PHE A 717 13.43 6.10 27.00
CA PHE A 717 12.77 7.00 26.03
C PHE A 717 11.24 7.13 26.19
N GLU A 718 10.66 6.48 27.20
CA GLU A 718 9.28 6.72 27.65
C GLU A 718 9.23 7.51 28.97
N ILE A 719 8.06 8.06 29.29
CA ILE A 719 7.74 8.66 30.60
C ILE A 719 6.40 8.11 31.12
N CYS A 720 6.32 7.87 32.43
CA CYS A 720 5.13 7.33 33.09
C CYS A 720 4.20 8.46 33.57
N GLU A 721 2.96 8.47 33.09
CA GLU A 721 1.91 9.40 33.53
C GLU A 721 0.54 8.71 33.49
N ASN A 722 -0.20 8.74 34.61
CA ASN A 722 -1.53 8.12 34.77
C ASN A 722 -1.59 6.63 34.35
N ASP A 723 -0.73 5.81 34.95
CA ASP A 723 -0.69 4.35 34.79
C ASP A 723 -0.46 3.85 33.34
N ARG A 724 0.13 4.69 32.48
CA ARG A 724 0.66 4.34 31.15
C ARG A 724 2.06 4.90 30.90
N CYS A 725 2.82 4.22 30.05
CA CYS A 725 4.11 4.70 29.50
C CYS A 725 3.83 5.43 28.17
N LEU A 726 4.47 6.57 27.91
CA LEU A 726 4.24 7.41 26.73
C LEU A 726 5.52 7.64 25.91
N ASP A 727 5.44 7.43 24.59
CA ASP A 727 6.54 7.55 23.61
C ASP A 727 6.72 8.96 23.01
N LEU A 728 7.96 9.27 22.59
CA LEU A 728 8.39 10.55 22.04
C LEU A 728 8.05 10.78 20.54
N CYS A 729 7.88 9.74 19.69
CA CYS A 729 7.42 9.95 18.30
C CYS A 729 5.97 10.48 18.27
N SER A 730 5.17 10.24 19.33
CA SER A 730 3.77 10.72 19.46
C SER A 730 3.60 12.25 19.52
N GLN A 731 4.69 13.02 19.52
CA GLN A 731 4.70 14.50 19.53
C GLN A 731 5.37 15.11 18.29
N LEU A 732 5.69 14.31 17.27
CA LEU A 732 6.43 14.73 16.08
C LEU A 732 5.68 14.36 14.78
N SER A 733 5.68 15.23 13.78
CA SER A 733 4.97 15.00 12.50
C SER A 733 5.94 14.97 11.32
N CYS A 734 5.95 13.86 10.57
CA CYS A 734 6.74 13.65 9.35
C CYS A 734 6.01 14.14 8.08
N GLY A 735 6.73 14.27 6.97
CA GLY A 735 6.17 14.66 5.66
C GLY A 735 5.54 13.49 4.89
N ALA A 736 4.86 13.80 3.78
CA ALA A 736 4.30 12.79 2.88
C ALA A 736 5.40 11.83 2.37
N ASP A 737 5.04 10.56 2.27
CA ASP A 737 5.93 9.42 1.95
C ASP A 737 7.06 9.17 2.98
N GLN A 738 6.92 9.65 4.23
CA GLN A 738 7.88 9.44 5.33
C GLN A 738 7.23 9.09 6.70
N PHE A 739 7.69 8.03 7.40
CA PHE A 739 7.16 7.58 8.71
C PHE A 739 8.19 7.57 9.87
N CYS A 740 7.80 7.99 11.09
CA CYS A 740 8.67 8.18 12.28
C CYS A 740 9.22 6.86 12.86
N ARG A 741 10.53 6.80 13.12
CA ARG A 741 11.23 5.72 13.83
C ARG A 741 12.29 6.34 14.74
N ALA A 742 12.19 6.10 16.05
CA ALA A 742 13.08 6.65 17.08
C ALA A 742 13.27 8.21 17.06
N GLY A 743 12.39 8.94 16.38
CA GLY A 743 12.42 10.40 16.20
C GLY A 743 12.72 10.93 14.78
N GLU A 744 12.90 10.09 13.75
CA GLU A 744 13.27 10.48 12.35
C GLU A 744 12.52 9.62 11.26
N CYS A 745 12.47 9.94 9.94
CA CYS A 745 11.39 9.44 9.00
C CYS A 745 11.77 8.67 7.64
N ILE A 746 11.05 7.57 7.17
CA ILE A 746 11.31 6.69 5.92
C ILE A 746 10.07 6.02 5.14
N THR A 747 10.17 5.03 4.17
CA THR A 747 9.16 4.65 3.06
C THR A 747 9.04 3.11 2.58
N GLY A 748 8.04 2.62 1.76
CA GLY A 748 7.77 1.17 1.30
C GLY A 748 6.97 0.82 -0.06
N SER A 749 6.51 -0.46 -0.37
CA SER A 749 5.80 -0.93 -1.67
C SER A 749 4.94 -2.30 -1.70
N CYS A 750 4.54 -2.95 -2.86
CA CYS A 750 3.40 -3.96 -3.00
C CYS A 750 3.57 -5.52 -3.01
N TYR A 751 4.69 -6.13 -3.43
CA TYR A 751 4.92 -7.59 -3.17
C TYR A 751 5.05 -7.89 -1.66
N SER A 752 4.96 -6.83 -0.84
CA SER A 752 4.94 -6.75 0.61
C SER A 752 3.59 -6.27 1.18
N GLN A 753 2.51 -6.22 0.38
CA GLN A 753 1.18 -5.69 0.78
C GLN A 753 -0.03 -6.43 0.16
N GLU A 754 0.18 -7.52 -0.59
CA GLU A 754 -0.88 -8.30 -1.28
C GLU A 754 -1.78 -7.48 -2.25
N CYS A 755 -2.90 -8.08 -2.70
CA CYS A 755 -3.80 -7.54 -3.70
C CYS A 755 -5.26 -7.48 -3.20
N GLU A 756 -6.02 -6.50 -3.71
CA GLU A 756 -7.46 -6.37 -3.43
C GLU A 756 -8.24 -7.64 -3.78
N ALA A 757 -9.29 -7.94 -3.01
CA ALA A 757 -10.13 -9.14 -3.19
C ALA A 757 -10.66 -9.28 -4.64
N GLY A 758 -10.61 -10.51 -5.17
CA GLY A 758 -10.95 -10.81 -6.56
C GLY A 758 -9.83 -10.53 -7.58
N LYS A 759 -8.61 -10.21 -7.13
CA LYS A 759 -7.44 -10.00 -8.00
C LYS A 759 -6.25 -10.85 -7.56
N LEU A 760 -5.64 -11.53 -8.52
CA LEU A 760 -4.41 -12.31 -8.38
C LEU A 760 -3.17 -11.43 -8.64
N CYS A 761 -2.10 -11.64 -7.88
CA CYS A 761 -0.83 -10.96 -8.12
C CYS A 761 -0.06 -11.66 -9.26
N ILE A 762 -0.01 -11.03 -10.43
CA ILE A 762 0.66 -11.57 -11.62
C ILE A 762 1.68 -10.52 -12.10
N ASP A 763 2.96 -10.90 -12.08
CA ASP A 763 4.13 -10.06 -12.40
C ASP A 763 4.26 -8.76 -11.56
N GLY A 764 3.74 -8.75 -10.33
CA GLY A 764 3.87 -7.62 -9.40
C GLY A 764 2.82 -6.54 -9.59
N GLN A 765 1.72 -6.89 -10.24
CA GLN A 765 0.51 -6.08 -10.37
C GLN A 765 -0.71 -6.97 -10.11
N CYS A 766 -1.76 -6.38 -9.57
CA CYS A 766 -3.01 -7.07 -9.27
C CYS A 766 -3.90 -7.13 -10.53
N GLN A 767 -4.22 -8.33 -11.00
CA GLN A 767 -5.00 -8.62 -12.20
C GLN A 767 -6.23 -9.47 -11.83
N ALA A 768 -7.35 -9.37 -12.54
CA ALA A 768 -8.57 -10.13 -12.20
C ALA A 768 -8.43 -11.64 -12.50
N ASP A 769 -9.20 -12.50 -11.83
CA ASP A 769 -9.29 -13.93 -12.18
C ASP A 769 -10.18 -14.12 -13.43
N ASP A 770 -9.59 -14.57 -14.53
CA ASP A 770 -10.27 -14.84 -15.80
C ASP A 770 -11.25 -16.04 -15.75
N CYS A 771 -11.24 -16.85 -14.67
CA CYS A 771 -12.11 -18.01 -14.52
C CYS A 771 -13.44 -17.76 -13.78
N ASP A 772 -13.60 -16.65 -13.06
CA ASP A 772 -14.78 -16.36 -12.21
C ASP A 772 -16.14 -16.33 -12.95
N LEU A 773 -16.13 -16.21 -14.28
CA LEU A 773 -17.33 -16.20 -15.13
C LEU A 773 -17.40 -17.38 -16.10
N VAL A 774 -16.53 -18.40 -15.96
CA VAL A 774 -16.36 -19.48 -16.95
C VAL A 774 -16.89 -20.81 -16.42
N ASN A 775 -18.17 -21.09 -16.74
CA ASN A 775 -18.84 -22.35 -16.39
C ASN A 775 -18.34 -23.54 -17.23
N CYS A 776 -17.46 -24.36 -16.64
CA CYS A 776 -16.96 -25.60 -17.25
C CYS A 776 -17.91 -26.80 -17.05
N GLY A 777 -17.82 -27.78 -17.95
CA GLY A 777 -18.67 -28.98 -17.92
C GLY A 777 -18.32 -29.94 -16.79
N LEU A 778 -19.22 -30.90 -16.49
CA LEU A 778 -18.98 -31.96 -15.51
C LEU A 778 -17.70 -32.75 -15.88
N GLY A 779 -16.69 -32.70 -15.00
CA GLY A 779 -15.37 -33.32 -15.22
C GLY A 779 -14.30 -32.40 -15.82
N GLN A 780 -14.56 -31.09 -15.92
CA GLN A 780 -13.63 -30.10 -16.48
C GLN A 780 -13.24 -29.01 -15.46
N ALA A 781 -12.01 -28.51 -15.54
CA ALA A 781 -11.48 -27.40 -14.75
C ALA A 781 -11.21 -26.17 -15.62
N CYS A 782 -11.22 -24.97 -15.02
CA CYS A 782 -10.84 -23.73 -15.69
C CYS A 782 -9.39 -23.34 -15.37
N LEU A 783 -8.66 -22.89 -16.40
CA LEU A 783 -7.38 -22.17 -16.29
C LEU A 783 -7.34 -21.12 -17.40
N GLU A 784 -6.91 -19.88 -17.10
CA GLU A 784 -6.86 -18.76 -18.05
C GLU A 784 -8.19 -18.56 -18.83
N GLY A 785 -9.32 -18.64 -18.12
CA GLY A 785 -10.66 -18.52 -18.70
C GLY A 785 -11.05 -19.64 -19.69
N ARG A 786 -10.40 -20.82 -19.62
CA ARG A 786 -10.65 -21.94 -20.55
C ARG A 786 -10.78 -23.29 -19.83
N CYS A 787 -11.80 -24.04 -20.25
CA CYS A 787 -12.10 -25.37 -19.72
C CYS A 787 -11.21 -26.47 -20.33
N PHE A 788 -10.72 -27.39 -19.49
CA PHE A 788 -10.02 -28.62 -19.90
C PHE A 788 -10.49 -29.84 -19.10
N GLU A 789 -10.43 -31.04 -19.70
CA GLU A 789 -10.80 -32.32 -19.06
C GLU A 789 -9.84 -32.68 -17.92
N THR A 790 -10.37 -33.17 -16.79
CA THR A 790 -9.59 -33.49 -15.59
C THR A 790 -9.53 -34.99 -15.27
N CYS A 791 -8.68 -35.34 -14.30
CA CYS A 791 -8.51 -36.71 -13.85
C CYS A 791 -9.40 -37.13 -12.68
N ALA A 792 -10.03 -36.18 -11.98
CA ALA A 792 -10.94 -36.39 -10.85
C ALA A 792 -12.05 -37.47 -11.05
N GLN A 793 -12.47 -37.74 -12.29
CA GLN A 793 -13.46 -38.79 -12.60
C GLN A 793 -12.96 -39.89 -13.55
N THR A 794 -11.65 -39.92 -13.86
CA THR A 794 -11.07 -40.83 -14.86
C THR A 794 -10.22 -41.93 -14.20
N GLN A 795 -10.77 -43.14 -14.07
CA GLN A 795 -10.05 -44.29 -13.51
C GLN A 795 -9.24 -45.04 -14.57
N CYS A 796 -7.92 -44.98 -14.47
CA CYS A 796 -6.99 -45.67 -15.37
C CYS A 796 -6.66 -47.11 -14.94
N ALA A 797 -6.06 -47.90 -15.84
CA ALA A 797 -5.58 -49.23 -15.50
C ALA A 797 -4.42 -49.17 -14.49
N SER A 798 -4.14 -50.28 -13.79
CA SER A 798 -3.15 -50.29 -12.69
C SER A 798 -1.70 -49.94 -13.07
N ASN A 799 -1.42 -49.82 -14.37
CA ASN A 799 -0.11 -49.47 -14.95
C ASN A 799 -0.15 -48.15 -15.74
N GLU A 800 -1.17 -47.32 -15.52
CA GLU A 800 -1.44 -46.07 -16.21
C GLU A 800 -1.75 -44.96 -15.19
N VAL A 801 -1.19 -43.77 -15.41
CA VAL A 801 -1.49 -42.54 -14.68
C VAL A 801 -2.41 -41.67 -15.54
N CYS A 802 -3.35 -40.99 -14.92
CA CYS A 802 -4.22 -40.04 -15.62
C CYS A 802 -3.50 -38.68 -15.73
N ILE A 803 -3.54 -38.06 -16.92
CA ILE A 803 -3.16 -36.66 -17.14
C ILE A 803 -4.20 -36.02 -18.06
N ARG A 804 -4.86 -34.94 -17.58
CA ARG A 804 -5.90 -34.15 -18.24
C ARG A 804 -6.99 -35.02 -18.90
N GLY A 805 -7.56 -35.93 -18.10
CA GLY A 805 -8.58 -36.89 -18.50
C GLY A 805 -8.09 -38.03 -19.41
N GLN A 806 -6.78 -38.19 -19.63
CA GLN A 806 -6.22 -39.25 -20.49
C GLN A 806 -5.31 -40.21 -19.71
N CYS A 807 -5.57 -41.51 -19.84
CA CYS A 807 -4.72 -42.55 -19.26
C CYS A 807 -3.46 -42.77 -20.10
N LEU A 808 -2.30 -42.55 -19.50
CA LEU A 808 -0.97 -42.71 -20.09
C LEU A 808 -0.16 -43.72 -19.26
N ALA A 809 0.70 -44.51 -19.89
CA ALA A 809 1.48 -45.52 -19.17
C ALA A 809 2.40 -44.87 -18.11
N ASN A 810 2.32 -45.34 -16.86
CA ASN A 810 3.14 -44.80 -15.78
C ASN A 810 4.59 -45.30 -15.92
N ALA A 811 5.49 -44.41 -16.37
CA ALA A 811 6.90 -44.74 -16.60
C ALA A 811 7.72 -44.94 -15.29
N CYS A 812 7.20 -44.50 -14.15
CA CYS A 812 7.87 -44.52 -12.85
C CYS A 812 7.33 -45.60 -11.87
N GLU A 813 6.41 -46.46 -12.31
CA GLU A 813 5.86 -47.53 -11.46
C GLU A 813 6.96 -48.52 -11.03
N GLY A 814 7.31 -48.52 -9.73
CA GLY A 814 8.32 -49.41 -9.14
C GLY A 814 9.76 -48.93 -9.24
N ILE A 815 9.99 -47.63 -9.46
CA ILE A 815 11.31 -46.99 -9.38
C ILE A 815 11.43 -46.24 -8.05
N ASP A 816 12.21 -46.77 -7.12
CA ASP A 816 12.60 -46.06 -5.90
C ASP A 816 13.86 -45.21 -6.19
N CYS A 817 13.78 -43.91 -5.96
CA CYS A 817 14.89 -42.95 -6.09
C CYS A 817 15.53 -42.63 -4.72
N ALA A 818 16.68 -41.95 -4.71
CA ALA A 818 17.34 -41.51 -3.48
C ALA A 818 16.57 -40.36 -2.79
N GLU A 819 16.93 -40.02 -1.54
CA GLU A 819 16.28 -38.92 -0.78
C GLU A 819 16.38 -37.56 -1.49
N ASP A 820 17.41 -37.36 -2.32
CA ASP A 820 17.69 -36.17 -3.12
C ASP A 820 17.28 -36.28 -4.61
N GLU A 821 16.53 -37.32 -4.98
CA GLU A 821 16.11 -37.59 -6.37
C GLU A 821 14.62 -37.92 -6.51
N ARG A 822 13.94 -37.33 -7.50
CA ARG A 822 12.56 -37.68 -7.90
C ARG A 822 12.54 -38.49 -9.20
N CYS A 823 11.51 -39.32 -9.42
CA CYS A 823 11.36 -40.05 -10.68
C CYS A 823 10.66 -39.20 -11.74
N GLU A 824 11.35 -38.93 -12.86
CA GLU A 824 10.85 -38.18 -14.00
C GLU A 824 11.05 -38.99 -15.30
N ALA A 825 10.00 -39.16 -16.09
CA ALA A 825 9.99 -39.95 -17.34
C ALA A 825 10.58 -41.38 -17.26
N GLY A 826 10.62 -41.99 -16.07
CA GLY A 826 11.16 -43.34 -15.84
C GLY A 826 12.66 -43.39 -15.50
N GLY A 827 13.24 -42.29 -15.04
CA GLY A 827 14.57 -42.24 -14.42
C GLY A 827 14.58 -41.32 -13.21
N CYS A 828 15.49 -41.56 -12.26
CA CYS A 828 15.70 -40.65 -11.13
C CYS A 828 16.48 -39.42 -11.60
N VAL A 829 16.01 -38.23 -11.22
CA VAL A 829 16.66 -36.93 -11.47
C VAL A 829 16.79 -36.19 -10.14
N PRO A 830 17.90 -35.45 -9.89
CA PRO A 830 18.07 -34.69 -8.65
C PRO A 830 16.95 -33.67 -8.47
N ASP A 831 16.41 -33.53 -7.26
CA ASP A 831 15.46 -32.45 -6.98
C ASP A 831 16.22 -31.14 -6.75
N LEU A 832 16.07 -30.21 -7.69
CA LEU A 832 16.76 -28.92 -7.68
C LEU A 832 16.01 -27.83 -6.91
N CYS A 833 14.92 -28.16 -6.21
CA CYS A 833 14.07 -27.20 -5.51
C CYS A 833 14.06 -27.36 -3.98
N ASP A 834 14.75 -28.35 -3.42
CA ASP A 834 14.74 -28.70 -1.99
C ASP A 834 15.20 -27.54 -1.07
N ASP A 835 16.11 -26.68 -1.56
CA ASP A 835 16.66 -25.51 -0.84
C ASP A 835 16.11 -24.14 -1.34
N VAL A 836 15.07 -24.11 -2.18
CA VAL A 836 14.63 -22.87 -2.87
C VAL A 836 13.30 -22.33 -2.32
N LEU A 837 13.40 -21.43 -1.34
CA LEU A 837 12.26 -20.68 -0.81
C LEU A 837 11.81 -19.59 -1.79
N CYS A 838 10.54 -19.66 -2.22
CA CYS A 838 9.94 -18.69 -3.13
C CYS A 838 8.98 -17.74 -2.39
N PRO A 839 8.91 -16.45 -2.79
CA PRO A 839 7.92 -15.52 -2.25
C PRO A 839 6.47 -15.96 -2.50
N ILE A 840 5.55 -15.46 -1.68
CA ILE A 840 4.11 -15.72 -1.75
C ILE A 840 3.59 -15.59 -3.20
N GLY A 841 2.78 -16.57 -3.64
CA GLY A 841 2.25 -16.67 -5.00
C GLY A 841 3.17 -17.35 -6.03
N ARG A 842 4.34 -17.87 -5.62
CA ARG A 842 5.31 -18.52 -6.52
C ARG A 842 5.79 -19.86 -5.97
N ARG A 843 6.07 -20.81 -6.87
CA ARG A 843 6.67 -22.12 -6.56
C ARG A 843 8.02 -22.29 -7.25
N CYS A 844 8.89 -23.14 -6.72
CA CYS A 844 10.13 -23.48 -7.42
C CYS A 844 9.86 -24.48 -8.55
N GLU A 845 10.43 -24.22 -9.74
CA GLU A 845 10.57 -25.21 -10.80
C GLU A 845 11.98 -25.04 -11.40
N ASN A 846 12.81 -26.09 -11.34
CA ASN A 846 14.19 -26.10 -11.87
C ASN A 846 15.09 -24.95 -11.36
N THR A 847 15.15 -24.71 -10.05
CA THR A 847 15.87 -23.60 -9.37
C THR A 847 15.28 -22.19 -9.54
N GLU A 848 14.27 -21.98 -10.37
CA GLU A 848 13.63 -20.67 -10.55
C GLU A 848 12.26 -20.62 -9.87
N CYS A 849 11.97 -19.52 -9.17
CA CYS A 849 10.63 -19.24 -8.66
C CYS A 849 9.72 -18.77 -9.80
N ILE A 850 8.77 -19.61 -10.19
CA ILE A 850 7.75 -19.34 -11.21
C ILE A 850 6.38 -19.06 -10.56
N PRO A 851 5.45 -18.34 -11.22
CA PRO A 851 4.10 -18.16 -10.70
C PRO A 851 3.42 -19.52 -10.47
N ASP A 852 2.72 -19.69 -9.34
CA ASP A 852 2.01 -20.95 -9.11
C ASP A 852 0.64 -20.99 -9.78
N LEU A 853 0.56 -21.69 -10.91
CA LEU A 853 -0.64 -21.82 -11.72
C LEU A 853 -1.81 -22.53 -11.00
N CYS A 854 -1.57 -23.26 -9.91
CA CYS A 854 -2.68 -23.81 -9.12
C CYS A 854 -3.51 -22.73 -8.40
N LEU A 855 -2.94 -21.55 -8.13
CA LEU A 855 -3.68 -20.38 -7.61
C LEU A 855 -4.58 -19.72 -8.66
N ALA A 856 -4.42 -20.07 -9.94
CA ALA A 856 -5.21 -19.60 -11.08
C ALA A 856 -5.99 -20.75 -11.77
N THR A 857 -6.18 -21.88 -11.08
CA THR A 857 -6.89 -23.07 -11.60
C THR A 857 -8.12 -23.38 -10.75
N GLN A 858 -9.31 -23.22 -11.33
CA GLN A 858 -10.56 -23.57 -10.66
C GLN A 858 -10.93 -25.03 -10.96
N CYS A 859 -10.71 -25.92 -9.98
CA CYS A 859 -10.99 -27.35 -10.05
C CYS A 859 -12.46 -27.70 -9.71
N PRO A 860 -13.01 -28.81 -10.24
CA PRO A 860 -14.29 -29.35 -9.81
C PRO A 860 -14.38 -29.60 -8.30
N VAL A 861 -15.60 -29.47 -7.75
CA VAL A 861 -15.91 -29.78 -6.35
C VAL A 861 -15.44 -31.21 -6.00
N GLU A 862 -14.79 -31.35 -4.84
CA GLU A 862 -14.13 -32.58 -4.34
C GLU A 862 -12.83 -33.01 -5.05
N SER A 863 -12.20 -32.17 -5.89
CA SER A 863 -10.88 -32.45 -6.50
C SER A 863 -9.80 -31.40 -6.14
N GLN A 864 -8.53 -31.80 -6.17
CA GLN A 864 -7.39 -30.92 -5.82
C GLN A 864 -6.49 -30.62 -7.03
N CYS A 865 -6.01 -29.38 -7.14
CA CYS A 865 -5.03 -28.99 -8.16
C CYS A 865 -3.66 -29.59 -7.85
N VAL A 866 -3.03 -30.20 -8.84
CA VAL A 866 -1.67 -30.75 -8.77
C VAL A 866 -0.86 -30.25 -9.96
N ALA A 867 0.31 -29.68 -9.68
CA ALA A 867 1.29 -29.34 -10.71
C ALA A 867 1.99 -30.61 -11.22
N LEU A 868 2.03 -30.77 -12.54
CA LEU A 868 2.60 -31.95 -13.22
C LEU A 868 3.99 -31.68 -13.84
N GLY A 869 4.56 -30.49 -13.60
CA GLY A 869 5.80 -30.00 -14.21
C GLY A 869 5.61 -29.41 -15.61
N GLU A 870 6.65 -28.74 -16.13
CA GLU A 870 6.65 -28.02 -17.42
C GLU A 870 5.50 -27.01 -17.57
N GLY A 871 5.11 -26.35 -16.46
CA GLY A 871 3.98 -25.42 -16.45
C GLY A 871 2.59 -26.06 -16.64
N LEU A 872 2.45 -27.39 -16.46
CA LEU A 872 1.17 -28.09 -16.49
C LEU A 872 0.56 -28.26 -15.10
N VAL A 873 -0.77 -28.18 -15.05
CA VAL A 873 -1.61 -28.41 -13.87
C VAL A 873 -2.81 -29.26 -14.26
N ASP A 874 -3.33 -30.04 -13.31
CA ASP A 874 -4.50 -30.91 -13.46
C ASP A 874 -5.25 -31.05 -12.12
N CYS A 875 -6.48 -31.52 -12.16
CA CYS A 875 -7.31 -31.74 -10.97
C CYS A 875 -7.56 -33.25 -10.78
N VAL A 876 -7.24 -33.76 -9.59
CA VAL A 876 -7.29 -35.19 -9.21
C VAL A 876 -8.23 -35.46 -8.03
#